data_AF-A0A8H7DR70-F1
#
_entry.id   AF-A0A8H7DR70-F1
#
_cell.length_a   1.000
_cell.length_b   1.000
_cell.length_c   1.000
_cell.angle_alpha   90.00
_cell.angle_beta   90.00
_cell.angle_gamma   90.00
#
_symmetry.space_group_name_H-M   'P 1'
#
loop_
_entity.id
_entity.type
_entity.pdbx_description
1 polymer ?
#
loop_
_entity_poly.entity_id
_entity_poly.type
_entity_poly.pdbx_seq_one_letter_code
_entity_poly.pdbx_strand_id
1 'polypeptide(L)'
;MLLQPNPELTDKHGPKQKHDRESRVAQDTPQIFATSEHPKTLTYAKHLSFAPSPLLVRSARMSATFAHYQGPASLPSDYAIVSRYAAAHPDNEESIDSEDEDERSISSSNSTERVDSRAHSPRRKSFPSAPYLRRPTVMTMPSRHSHRSASNVSETTPLLPAPDVPRMIESNDGDNADRQTTMSMFWEELRVLTRYALPVYGTHLLEYSLVMASVVSIGHLSMTALAAITLGSMTASVSGFSIIQGFTSALDTMLPAAWTSSDPQLVGLWSQRMCVVMAATLVPILGIWLNAENLLLFLKQDPEVARLAAVYLRWISFGLPAYAFNCVSRRYFQSQGLFAVPTRIIFVVAPINALLNYALVWGPEPIRLGYIGAPIASAISFNLVSLASIVYGVAYVPKTAWHPLSRRTFTSLGILVQLGLAGVGQTASEWWAWELVGLAASLLGPAVLATQSVLLVSASTTFQAPFALAVATSVRIGNLLGEEKARRAGIAANTAIVMGVGIAFIWSAMFLIFRKSWALLFNDDPEVVKLVASILPLVALFQVFDGTSAVTSGILRARGKQFTGALLNLSAYYVVGIPFGMWLTFSWNLGLYGLWIGLTVSLVYCSVFSTLIAVRTDWDREVMKVMERVKSGHKARVSESHH
;
A
#
# COMPACT_ATOMS: atom_id res chain seq x y z
N MET A 1 -45.59 -27.50 39.42
CA MET A 1 -45.87 -26.31 40.25
C MET A 1 -46.02 -25.14 39.28
N LEU A 2 -47.23 -24.58 39.06
CA LEU A 2 -48.06 -23.80 39.99
C LEU A 2 -47.47 -22.38 40.17
N LEU A 3 -48.16 -21.27 39.86
CA LEU A 3 -49.61 -21.05 39.63
C LEU A 3 -49.95 -20.18 38.40
N GLN A 4 -51.21 -20.31 37.97
CA GLN A 4 -51.99 -19.41 37.11
C GLN A 4 -53.16 -18.84 37.99
N PRO A 5 -53.96 -17.81 37.60
CA PRO A 5 -54.94 -17.96 36.51
C PRO A 5 -55.24 -16.68 35.67
N ASN A 6 -56.23 -16.83 34.78
CA ASN A 6 -56.87 -15.89 33.85
C ASN A 6 -58.22 -15.36 34.51
N PRO A 7 -59.31 -14.86 33.85
CA PRO A 7 -59.57 -14.48 32.44
C PRO A 7 -60.49 -13.22 32.19
N GLU A 8 -60.82 -12.94 30.90
CA GLU A 8 -62.16 -12.48 30.37
C GLU A 8 -62.70 -11.03 30.66
N LEU A 9 -63.73 -10.44 29.99
CA LEU A 9 -64.71 -10.85 28.94
C LEU A 9 -65.34 -9.63 28.14
N THR A 10 -65.67 -9.80 26.85
CA THR A 10 -66.77 -9.19 26.01
C THR A 10 -67.07 -7.66 25.82
N ASP A 11 -67.06 -7.24 24.52
CA ASP A 11 -68.22 -6.80 23.68
C ASP A 11 -69.05 -5.50 23.96
N LYS A 12 -69.16 -4.58 22.96
CA LYS A 12 -70.41 -4.26 22.20
C LYS A 12 -70.34 -3.15 21.11
N HIS A 13 -71.35 -3.20 20.23
CA HIS A 13 -71.60 -2.49 18.96
C HIS A 13 -71.55 -0.94 18.91
N GLY A 14 -71.51 -0.38 17.68
CA GLY A 14 -71.98 0.99 17.33
C GLY A 14 -73.52 1.04 17.13
N PRO A 15 -74.12 1.79 16.15
CA PRO A 15 -73.52 2.63 15.08
C PRO A 15 -74.29 3.97 14.80
N LYS A 16 -74.07 4.56 13.60
CA LYS A 16 -74.93 5.48 12.78
C LYS A 16 -74.46 6.93 12.53
N GLN A 17 -74.92 7.44 11.38
CA GLN A 17 -74.62 8.73 10.74
C GLN A 17 -75.68 9.81 11.09
N LYS A 18 -75.38 11.09 10.83
CA LYS A 18 -76.22 12.01 10.00
C LYS A 18 -75.53 13.34 9.67
N HIS A 19 -75.84 13.87 8.46
CA HIS A 19 -76.15 15.27 8.04
C HIS A 19 -75.64 16.50 8.87
N ASP A 20 -75.35 17.67 8.27
CA ASP A 20 -75.76 18.17 6.94
C ASP A 20 -74.96 19.37 6.32
N ARG A 21 -75.26 19.62 5.03
CA ARG A 21 -75.33 20.91 4.28
C ARG A 21 -74.12 21.79 3.83
N GLU A 22 -74.01 21.83 2.49
CA GLU A 22 -74.06 23.01 1.57
C GLU A 22 -72.93 24.08 1.49
N SER A 23 -72.13 24.03 0.40
CA SER A 23 -72.00 25.07 -0.67
C SER A 23 -70.77 24.84 -1.57
N ARG A 24 -70.67 25.26 -2.86
CA ARG A 24 -71.65 25.35 -3.98
C ARG A 24 -70.89 25.56 -5.33
N VAL A 25 -71.47 25.14 -6.47
CA VAL A 25 -71.20 25.57 -7.88
C VAL A 25 -70.02 24.96 -8.69
N ALA A 26 -70.40 24.32 -9.82
CA ALA A 26 -69.75 24.11 -11.15
C ALA A 26 -68.31 23.56 -11.29
N GLN A 27 -67.95 22.65 -12.21
CA GLN A 27 -68.33 22.38 -13.63
C GLN A 27 -67.70 23.37 -14.66
N ASP A 28 -67.17 22.96 -15.82
CA ASP A 28 -67.16 21.65 -16.50
C ASP A 28 -65.80 21.29 -17.14
N THR A 29 -65.67 20.04 -17.60
CA THR A 29 -64.60 19.54 -18.50
C THR A 29 -65.24 19.08 -19.81
N PRO A 30 -64.48 18.90 -20.92
CA PRO A 30 -64.77 17.74 -21.76
C PRO A 30 -63.56 16.88 -22.18
N GLN A 31 -63.86 15.60 -22.39
CA GLN A 31 -63.00 14.49 -22.82
C GLN A 31 -63.61 13.88 -24.10
N ILE A 32 -62.93 13.16 -24.99
CA ILE A 32 -61.53 12.75 -25.24
C ILE A 32 -61.49 12.30 -26.74
N PHE A 33 -60.32 12.15 -27.39
CA PHE A 33 -59.97 10.97 -28.24
C PHE A 33 -58.62 11.10 -28.99
N ALA A 34 -58.13 9.97 -29.52
CA ALA A 34 -56.87 9.76 -30.26
C ALA A 34 -57.15 9.75 -31.80
N THR A 35 -56.26 9.46 -32.77
CA THR A 35 -55.10 8.53 -32.86
C THR A 35 -54.06 8.94 -33.94
N SER A 36 -52.85 8.33 -33.85
CA SER A 36 -51.96 7.87 -34.96
C SER A 36 -51.66 8.76 -36.21
N GLU A 37 -50.37 9.03 -36.48
CA GLU A 37 -49.55 8.39 -37.54
C GLU A 37 -48.15 9.06 -37.72
N HIS A 38 -47.26 8.39 -38.48
CA HIS A 38 -45.91 8.82 -38.92
C HIS A 38 -45.97 9.17 -40.43
N PRO A 39 -45.04 9.96 -41.07
CA PRO A 39 -43.62 9.59 -41.14
C PRO A 39 -42.54 10.67 -41.53
N LYS A 40 -41.27 10.22 -41.58
CA LYS A 40 -40.18 10.55 -42.56
C LYS A 40 -39.58 11.97 -42.71
N THR A 41 -38.34 12.08 -42.21
CA THR A 41 -37.10 12.50 -42.94
C THR A 41 -37.10 13.62 -44.00
N LEU A 42 -36.13 14.55 -43.87
CA LEU A 42 -35.20 14.85 -44.97
C LEU A 42 -33.79 15.21 -44.45
N THR A 43 -32.78 15.04 -45.29
CA THR A 43 -31.34 15.31 -45.02
C THR A 43 -30.84 16.35 -46.02
N TYR A 44 -29.90 17.23 -45.63
CA TYR A 44 -28.84 17.69 -46.54
C TYR A 44 -27.62 18.22 -45.80
N ALA A 45 -26.44 18.01 -46.38
CA ALA A 45 -25.15 18.53 -45.91
C ALA A 45 -24.30 18.96 -47.11
N LYS A 46 -23.37 19.90 -46.92
CA LYS A 46 -22.20 20.08 -47.80
C LYS A 46 -21.08 20.88 -47.14
N HIS A 47 -19.85 20.55 -47.51
CA HIS A 47 -18.61 21.24 -47.11
C HIS A 47 -18.43 22.54 -47.91
N LEU A 48 -17.62 23.47 -47.39
CA LEU A 48 -16.28 23.71 -47.93
C LEU A 48 -15.42 24.64 -47.04
N SER A 49 -14.13 24.39 -47.03
CA SER A 49 -13.08 25.22 -46.44
C SER A 49 -12.48 26.16 -47.50
N PHE A 50 -11.94 27.31 -47.10
CA PHE A 50 -10.65 27.85 -47.60
C PHE A 50 -10.23 29.12 -46.84
N ALA A 51 -8.92 29.30 -46.70
CA ALA A 51 -8.23 30.58 -46.44
C ALA A 51 -7.08 30.67 -47.48
N PRO A 52 -6.62 31.87 -47.89
CA PRO A 52 -5.58 32.57 -47.11
C PRO A 52 -5.65 34.12 -47.15
N SER A 53 -4.71 34.77 -46.46
CA SER A 53 -4.50 36.23 -46.40
C SER A 53 -3.68 36.80 -47.58
N PRO A 54 -3.58 38.15 -47.70
CA PRO A 54 -2.21 38.74 -47.66
C PRO A 54 -2.05 40.14 -47.01
N LEU A 55 -1.04 40.23 -46.14
CA LEU A 55 0.03 41.26 -46.00
C LEU A 55 -0.21 42.81 -46.05
N LEU A 56 0.32 43.46 -44.99
CA LEU A 56 1.19 44.67 -44.93
C LEU A 56 0.69 46.09 -45.30
N VAL A 57 0.70 46.97 -44.28
CA VAL A 57 1.16 48.39 -44.34
C VAL A 57 2.02 48.69 -43.09
N ARG A 58 2.86 49.75 -43.12
CA ARG A 58 3.94 50.04 -42.14
C ARG A 58 3.68 51.28 -41.26
N SER A 59 4.19 51.21 -40.02
CA SER A 59 4.79 52.27 -39.18
C SER A 59 4.05 53.56 -38.79
N ALA A 60 4.01 53.82 -37.48
CA ALA A 60 4.29 55.12 -36.86
C ALA A 60 5.02 54.91 -35.50
N ARG A 61 5.72 55.93 -34.99
CA ARG A 61 6.45 55.89 -33.70
C ARG A 61 5.74 56.70 -32.63
N MET A 62 5.89 56.32 -31.35
CA MET A 62 6.17 57.27 -30.27
C MET A 62 7.07 56.61 -29.21
N SER A 63 7.67 57.41 -28.32
CA SER A 63 8.86 57.03 -27.57
C SER A 63 8.87 57.64 -26.16
N ALA A 64 9.23 56.84 -25.16
CA ALA A 64 9.59 57.31 -23.81
C ALA A 64 10.64 56.37 -23.20
N THR A 65 11.80 56.92 -22.84
CA THR A 65 12.96 56.22 -22.27
C THR A 65 12.77 55.94 -20.79
N PHE A 66 13.27 54.80 -20.29
CA PHE A 66 13.94 54.76 -18.98
C PHE A 66 15.08 53.71 -18.97
N ALA A 67 15.99 53.81 -18.00
CA ALA A 67 17.37 53.36 -18.14
C ALA A 67 17.64 51.87 -17.85
N HIS A 68 18.78 51.38 -18.37
CA HIS A 68 19.34 50.08 -18.01
C HIS A 68 19.77 50.01 -16.53
N TYR A 69 19.45 48.88 -15.90
CA TYR A 69 20.30 48.27 -14.89
C TYR A 69 20.51 46.80 -15.27
N GLN A 70 21.77 46.36 -15.41
CA GLN A 70 22.11 44.95 -15.63
C GLN A 70 22.59 44.33 -14.32
N GLY A 71 21.72 43.52 -13.70
CA GLY A 71 22.08 42.56 -12.66
C GLY A 71 22.24 41.15 -13.25
N PRO A 72 23.05 40.26 -12.66
CA PRO A 72 23.38 38.98 -13.26
C PRO A 72 22.24 37.95 -13.20
N ALA A 73 22.11 37.18 -14.28
CA ALA A 73 21.42 35.89 -14.39
C ALA A 73 20.12 35.71 -13.59
N SER A 74 18.97 35.88 -14.27
CA SER A 74 17.68 35.41 -13.78
C SER A 74 17.73 33.90 -13.49
N LEU A 75 17.67 33.53 -12.21
CA LEU A 75 17.37 32.15 -11.79
C LEU A 75 16.04 31.69 -12.41
N PRO A 76 15.84 30.37 -12.63
CA PRO A 76 14.57 29.85 -13.12
C PRO A 76 13.39 30.32 -12.27
N SER A 77 12.23 30.56 -12.90
CA SER A 77 11.00 31.03 -12.23
C SER A 77 10.53 30.13 -11.08
N ASP A 78 10.93 28.86 -11.08
CA ASP A 78 10.73 27.95 -9.95
C ASP A 78 11.47 28.39 -8.68
N TYR A 79 12.72 28.85 -8.80
CA TYR A 79 13.55 29.24 -7.67
C TYR A 79 12.97 30.43 -6.90
N ALA A 80 12.38 31.39 -7.61
CA ALA A 80 11.79 32.61 -7.04
C ALA A 80 10.45 32.39 -6.31
N ILE A 81 9.90 31.17 -6.37
CA ILE A 81 8.69 30.76 -5.64
C ILE A 81 9.00 29.66 -4.62
N VAL A 82 9.98 28.78 -4.90
CA VAL A 82 10.59 27.91 -3.87
C VAL A 82 11.12 28.74 -2.70
N SER A 83 11.75 29.90 -2.96
CA SER A 83 12.17 30.83 -1.90
C SER A 83 11.01 31.36 -1.06
N ARG A 84 9.84 31.65 -1.64
CA ARG A 84 8.64 32.08 -0.88
C ARG A 84 8.19 31.01 0.11
N TYR A 85 8.12 29.74 -0.33
CA TYR A 85 7.79 28.60 0.54
C TYR A 85 8.94 28.17 1.48
N ALA A 86 10.12 28.76 1.37
CA ALA A 86 11.24 28.59 2.30
C ALA A 86 11.41 29.78 3.27
N ALA A 87 10.68 30.88 3.07
CA ALA A 87 10.80 32.13 3.84
C ALA A 87 9.48 32.60 4.49
N ALA A 88 8.34 31.95 4.20
CA ALA A 88 7.05 32.33 4.77
C ALA A 88 6.95 32.03 6.28
N HIS A 89 7.17 33.06 7.10
CA HIS A 89 6.44 33.29 8.35
C HIS A 89 5.71 34.64 8.22
N PRO A 90 4.43 34.74 8.63
CA PRO A 90 3.66 35.97 8.51
C PRO A 90 3.81 36.85 9.77
N ASP A 91 5.02 37.33 10.05
CA ASP A 91 5.28 38.29 11.13
C ASP A 91 6.28 39.38 10.68
N ASN A 92 5.81 40.63 10.74
CA ASN A 92 6.49 41.94 10.71
C ASN A 92 5.80 42.92 9.74
N GLU A 93 4.71 43.52 10.20
CA GLU A 93 4.37 44.89 9.80
C GLU A 93 5.28 45.89 10.56
N GLU A 94 5.30 47.14 10.11
CA GLU A 94 6.31 48.12 10.49
C GLU A 94 6.15 48.69 11.90
N SER A 95 7.27 48.90 12.60
CA SER A 95 7.46 50.07 13.47
C SER A 95 8.94 50.43 13.51
N ILE A 96 9.28 51.65 13.10
CA ILE A 96 10.55 52.30 13.41
C ILE A 96 10.29 53.18 14.63
N ASP A 97 11.12 53.10 15.66
CA ASP A 97 11.66 54.29 16.33
C ASP A 97 12.86 53.93 17.22
N SER A 98 13.66 54.94 17.52
CA SER A 98 14.91 54.90 18.28
C SER A 98 14.73 55.37 19.72
N GLU A 99 15.59 54.92 20.65
CA GLU A 99 16.31 55.83 21.57
C GLU A 99 17.46 55.10 22.31
N ASP A 100 18.38 55.89 22.86
CA ASP A 100 19.74 55.52 23.29
C ASP A 100 19.88 55.13 24.79
N GLU A 101 21.14 54.89 25.22
CA GLU A 101 21.67 55.05 26.59
C GLU A 101 21.19 54.07 27.72
N ASP A 102 21.97 53.71 28.76
CA ASP A 102 23.43 53.70 28.99
C ASP A 102 23.79 52.77 30.21
N GLU A 103 25.08 52.70 30.58
CA GLU A 103 25.67 52.48 31.91
C GLU A 103 25.57 51.13 32.68
N ARG A 104 26.69 50.39 32.63
CA ARG A 104 27.60 50.05 33.78
C ARG A 104 27.15 49.22 35.01
N SER A 105 28.00 48.19 35.31
CA SER A 105 28.62 47.88 36.63
C SER A 105 27.83 47.07 37.71
N ILE A 106 28.39 46.49 38.80
CA ILE A 106 29.75 45.96 39.14
C ILE A 106 29.69 44.92 40.32
N SER A 107 30.46 43.83 40.22
CA SER A 107 31.06 42.95 41.28
C SER A 107 30.31 42.31 42.49
N SER A 108 30.73 41.06 42.76
CA SER A 108 30.95 40.44 44.11
C SER A 108 29.73 39.86 44.87
N SER A 109 29.88 38.92 45.84
CA SER A 109 31.09 38.44 46.55
C SER A 109 31.03 36.96 47.07
N ASN A 110 32.22 36.38 47.28
CA ASN A 110 32.68 35.32 48.23
C ASN A 110 31.68 34.30 48.86
N SER A 111 31.99 33.00 48.90
CA SER A 111 32.97 32.38 49.83
C SER A 111 33.43 30.98 49.33
N THR A 112 34.72 30.56 49.34
CA THR A 112 35.62 30.14 50.47
C THR A 112 35.06 29.00 51.33
N GLU A 113 35.76 27.88 51.64
CA GLU A 113 37.20 27.52 51.58
C GLU A 113 37.41 25.97 51.43
N ARG A 114 38.45 25.45 50.71
CA ARG A 114 39.70 24.74 51.19
C ARG A 114 39.51 23.39 51.95
N VAL A 115 40.44 22.42 52.07
CA VAL A 115 41.87 22.17 51.72
C VAL A 115 42.14 20.63 51.79
N ASP A 116 43.19 19.97 51.29
CA ASP A 116 43.99 20.05 50.03
C ASP A 116 45.00 18.87 49.94
N SER A 117 45.36 18.46 48.71
CA SER A 117 46.57 17.68 48.33
C SER A 117 46.63 16.17 48.64
N ARG A 118 47.44 15.32 47.97
CA ARG A 118 48.73 15.50 47.27
C ARG A 118 48.91 14.51 46.08
N ALA A 119 49.82 14.82 45.14
CA ALA A 119 50.06 14.03 43.91
C ALA A 119 51.21 13.01 44.00
N HIS A 120 51.33 12.09 43.01
CA HIS A 120 52.60 11.57 42.46
C HIS A 120 52.42 10.80 41.12
N SER A 121 53.47 10.75 40.29
CA SER A 121 53.66 9.89 39.10
C SER A 121 55.19 9.82 38.78
N PRO A 122 55.71 9.17 37.71
CA PRO A 122 55.17 8.14 36.80
C PRO A 122 56.14 6.92 36.59
N ARG A 123 55.74 5.82 35.90
CA ARG A 123 56.57 5.06 34.91
C ARG A 123 55.91 3.81 34.25
N ARG A 124 56.54 3.35 33.14
CA ARG A 124 56.23 2.18 32.27
C ARG A 124 56.45 0.79 32.91
N LYS A 125 55.58 -0.18 32.58
CA LYS A 125 55.77 -1.62 32.21
C LYS A 125 54.38 -2.33 32.24
N SER A 126 54.06 -3.46 31.57
CA SER A 126 54.59 -4.19 30.39
C SER A 126 53.55 -5.24 29.93
N PHE A 127 53.77 -6.00 28.84
CA PHE A 127 52.95 -7.18 28.49
C PHE A 127 53.02 -8.27 29.57
N PRO A 128 52.01 -9.16 29.64
CA PRO A 128 52.24 -10.55 29.22
C PRO A 128 51.18 -11.11 28.25
N SER A 129 51.47 -12.29 27.67
CA SER A 129 50.64 -13.04 26.72
C SER A 129 49.91 -14.23 27.35
N ALA A 130 48.92 -14.81 26.64
CA ALA A 130 48.19 -16.03 27.02
C ALA A 130 49.08 -17.30 26.97
N PRO A 131 48.63 -18.45 27.52
CA PRO A 131 47.79 -19.36 26.73
C PRO A 131 46.69 -20.09 27.57
N TYR A 132 46.41 -21.36 27.24
CA TYR A 132 45.42 -22.31 27.79
C TYR A 132 43.95 -22.19 27.30
N LEU A 133 43.26 -23.27 26.92
CA LEU A 133 43.62 -24.48 26.15
C LEU A 133 42.29 -25.13 25.70
N ARG A 134 42.18 -25.60 24.44
CA ARG A 134 40.95 -26.31 23.99
C ARG A 134 40.73 -27.59 24.80
N ARG A 135 39.48 -27.87 25.20
CA ARG A 135 39.00 -29.25 25.44
C ARG A 135 38.15 -29.69 24.24
N PRO A 136 38.27 -30.95 23.77
CA PRO A 136 37.46 -31.45 22.67
C PRO A 136 36.05 -31.80 23.13
N THR A 137 35.04 -31.47 22.32
CA THR A 137 33.67 -31.96 22.50
C THR A 137 33.64 -33.45 22.19
N VAL A 138 33.09 -34.27 23.10
CA VAL A 138 33.00 -35.72 22.91
C VAL A 138 32.00 -36.03 21.79
N MET A 139 32.43 -36.83 20.81
CA MET A 139 31.59 -37.31 19.72
C MET A 139 30.67 -38.42 20.22
N THR A 140 29.42 -38.09 20.54
CA THR A 140 28.39 -39.08 20.88
C THR A 140 28.01 -39.91 19.66
N MET A 141 28.39 -41.18 19.65
CA MET A 141 27.92 -42.18 18.69
C MET A 141 26.38 -42.29 18.73
N PRO A 142 25.68 -42.29 17.58
CA PRO A 142 24.28 -42.67 17.51
C PRO A 142 24.11 -44.14 17.94
N SER A 143 23.16 -44.41 18.81
CA SER A 143 22.82 -45.78 19.22
C SER A 143 22.23 -46.57 18.04
N ARG A 144 22.75 -47.77 17.80
CA ARG A 144 22.10 -48.74 16.90
C ARG A 144 20.72 -49.08 17.45
N HIS A 145 19.66 -48.73 16.72
CA HIS A 145 18.57 -49.64 16.33
C HIS A 145 17.47 -48.93 15.50
N SER A 146 17.48 -49.14 14.18
CA SER A 146 16.24 -49.20 13.40
C SER A 146 16.45 -50.06 12.16
N HIS A 147 15.68 -51.13 11.98
CA HIS A 147 15.61 -51.86 10.71
C HIS A 147 14.70 -51.09 9.74
N ARG A 148 15.23 -50.12 9.00
CA ARG A 148 14.58 -49.63 7.78
C ARG A 148 14.97 -50.54 6.61
N SER A 149 14.00 -50.88 5.77
CA SER A 149 14.17 -51.82 4.65
C SER A 149 15.25 -51.34 3.68
N ALA A 150 16.21 -52.22 3.36
CA ALA A 150 17.24 -51.95 2.36
C ALA A 150 16.69 -52.25 0.95
N SER A 151 16.02 -51.28 0.34
CA SER A 151 15.65 -51.31 -1.07
C SER A 151 15.77 -49.91 -1.70
N ASN A 152 16.17 -49.88 -2.97
CA ASN A 152 16.27 -48.68 -3.83
C ASN A 152 17.37 -47.65 -3.46
N VAL A 153 18.58 -48.12 -3.17
CA VAL A 153 19.80 -47.33 -3.45
C VAL A 153 20.19 -47.56 -4.91
N SER A 154 20.59 -46.51 -5.63
CA SER A 154 20.96 -46.55 -7.05
C SER A 154 22.27 -45.79 -7.29
N GLU A 155 22.91 -46.00 -8.44
CA GLU A 155 24.12 -45.27 -8.86
C GLU A 155 23.89 -43.74 -8.99
N THR A 156 22.63 -43.32 -9.08
CA THR A 156 22.21 -41.90 -9.08
C THR A 156 21.96 -41.32 -7.68
N THR A 157 22.11 -42.10 -6.60
CA THR A 157 21.97 -41.62 -5.22
C THR A 157 23.22 -40.80 -4.83
N PRO A 158 23.10 -39.50 -4.50
CA PRO A 158 24.28 -38.66 -4.21
C PRO A 158 25.00 -39.08 -2.94
N LEU A 159 26.32 -39.26 -3.03
CA LEU A 159 27.22 -39.70 -1.94
C LEU A 159 27.40 -38.68 -0.80
N LEU A 160 26.95 -37.44 -1.01
CA LEU A 160 26.92 -36.39 0.01
C LEU A 160 25.46 -35.97 0.24
N PRO A 161 25.04 -35.73 1.49
CA PRO A 161 23.79 -35.03 1.76
C PRO A 161 23.79 -33.69 1.02
N ALA A 162 22.67 -33.34 0.39
CA ALA A 162 22.45 -31.96 -0.01
C ALA A 162 22.56 -31.06 1.24
N PRO A 163 23.19 -29.87 1.17
CA PRO A 163 23.29 -28.99 2.33
C PRO A 163 21.88 -28.65 2.82
N ASP A 164 21.63 -28.81 4.12
CA ASP A 164 20.30 -28.60 4.72
C ASP A 164 19.79 -27.19 4.41
N VAL A 165 18.89 -27.09 3.44
CA VAL A 165 18.13 -25.87 3.15
C VAL A 165 17.30 -25.59 4.42
N PRO A 166 17.38 -24.38 5.01
CA PRO A 166 16.63 -24.05 6.23
C PRO A 166 15.10 -24.08 6.01
N ARG A 167 14.51 -25.27 6.11
CA ARG A 167 13.06 -25.48 6.06
C ARG A 167 12.43 -24.74 7.22
N MET A 168 11.31 -24.05 6.96
CA MET A 168 10.73 -23.12 7.92
C MET A 168 10.01 -23.85 9.07
N ILE A 169 10.78 -24.13 10.13
CA ILE A 169 10.35 -24.66 11.45
C ILE A 169 9.10 -25.54 11.36
N GLU A 170 9.28 -26.75 10.87
CA GLU A 170 8.31 -27.81 11.16
C GLU A 170 8.54 -28.31 12.59
N SER A 171 7.45 -28.67 13.28
CA SER A 171 7.47 -29.56 14.43
C SER A 171 8.27 -30.81 14.05
N ASN A 172 9.26 -31.23 14.84
CA ASN A 172 10.21 -32.29 14.46
C ASN A 172 9.62 -33.71 14.63
N ASP A 173 8.43 -33.94 14.06
CA ASP A 173 7.63 -35.16 14.14
C ASP A 173 7.85 -36.07 12.91
N GLY A 174 9.11 -36.43 12.65
CA GLY A 174 9.57 -37.11 11.43
C GLY A 174 9.00 -38.51 11.13
N ASP A 175 8.20 -39.10 12.03
CA ASP A 175 7.52 -40.39 11.85
C ASP A 175 5.97 -40.31 12.05
N ASN A 176 5.38 -39.10 12.16
CA ASN A 176 3.94 -38.92 12.50
C ASN A 176 3.08 -38.18 11.46
N ALA A 177 3.61 -37.86 10.28
CA ALA A 177 2.94 -37.01 9.28
C ALA A 177 1.51 -37.50 8.88
N ASP A 178 1.31 -38.80 8.71
CA ASP A 178 0.00 -39.38 8.34
C ASP A 178 -1.03 -39.38 9.48
N ARG A 179 -0.58 -39.16 10.74
CA ARG A 179 -1.43 -39.16 11.94
C ARG A 179 -1.83 -37.78 12.46
N GLN A 180 -1.28 -36.68 11.91
CA GLN A 180 -1.76 -35.36 12.30
C GLN A 180 -3.24 -35.15 11.91
N THR A 181 -4.03 -34.71 12.87
CA THR A 181 -5.45 -34.38 12.66
C THR A 181 -5.56 -33.03 11.95
N THR A 182 -6.65 -32.82 11.22
CA THR A 182 -6.91 -31.52 10.56
C THR A 182 -6.95 -30.37 11.57
N MET A 183 -7.36 -30.63 12.82
CA MET A 183 -7.33 -29.66 13.91
C MET A 183 -5.89 -29.34 14.37
N SER A 184 -5.00 -30.32 14.52
CA SER A 184 -3.61 -30.05 14.93
C SER A 184 -2.88 -29.21 13.88
N MET A 185 -3.04 -29.52 12.58
CA MET A 185 -2.50 -28.69 11.50
C MET A 185 -3.12 -27.29 11.46
N PHE A 186 -4.42 -27.13 11.72
CA PHE A 186 -5.04 -25.80 11.81
C PHE A 186 -4.37 -24.93 12.87
N TRP A 187 -4.11 -25.46 14.07
CA TRP A 187 -3.44 -24.72 15.15
C TRP A 187 -1.95 -24.45 14.86
N GLU A 188 -1.24 -25.35 14.17
CA GLU A 188 0.12 -25.08 13.68
C GLU A 188 0.14 -23.94 12.65
N GLU A 189 -0.70 -24.00 11.62
CA GLU A 189 -0.77 -22.97 10.59
C GLU A 189 -1.25 -21.62 11.16
N LEU A 190 -2.17 -21.61 12.14
CA LEU A 190 -2.58 -20.40 12.86
C LEU A 190 -1.38 -19.71 13.51
N ARG A 191 -0.54 -20.48 14.21
CA ARG A 191 0.69 -19.98 14.88
C ARG A 191 1.72 -19.50 13.86
N VAL A 192 1.91 -20.22 12.76
CA VAL A 192 2.86 -19.85 11.68
C VAL A 192 2.42 -18.56 10.97
N LEU A 193 1.16 -18.50 10.51
CA LEU A 193 0.59 -17.32 9.86
C LEU A 193 0.62 -16.09 10.76
N THR A 194 0.29 -16.22 12.05
CA THR A 194 0.39 -15.12 13.03
C THR A 194 1.82 -14.62 13.17
N ARG A 195 2.80 -15.52 13.28
CA ARG A 195 4.23 -15.20 13.38
C ARG A 195 4.78 -14.49 12.13
N TYR A 196 4.19 -14.73 10.97
CA TYR A 196 4.58 -14.10 9.70
C TYR A 196 3.83 -12.78 9.45
N ALA A 197 2.55 -12.70 9.82
CA ALA A 197 1.74 -11.51 9.64
C ALA A 197 2.17 -10.36 10.55
N LEU A 198 2.53 -10.62 11.82
CA LEU A 198 2.84 -9.56 12.78
C LEU A 198 4.05 -8.67 12.36
N PRO A 199 5.20 -9.22 11.89
CA PRO A 199 6.28 -8.40 11.33
C PRO A 199 5.89 -7.65 10.05
N VAL A 200 5.00 -8.20 9.22
CA VAL A 200 4.53 -7.55 7.99
C VAL A 200 3.58 -6.39 8.31
N TYR A 201 2.70 -6.55 9.29
CA TYR A 201 1.82 -5.48 9.81
C TYR A 201 2.65 -4.31 10.35
N GLY A 202 3.63 -4.60 11.21
CA GLY A 202 4.57 -3.58 11.70
C GLY A 202 5.38 -2.92 10.57
N THR A 203 5.68 -3.67 9.50
CA THR A 203 6.35 -3.10 8.31
C THR A 203 5.48 -2.05 7.64
N HIS A 204 4.22 -2.37 7.34
CA HIS A 204 3.33 -1.47 6.59
C HIS A 204 2.92 -0.23 7.41
N LEU A 205 2.76 -0.34 8.73
CA LEU A 205 2.60 0.83 9.61
C LEU A 205 3.81 1.79 9.53
N LEU A 206 5.02 1.24 9.53
CA LEU A 206 6.27 2.03 9.45
C LEU A 206 6.56 2.54 8.04
N GLU A 207 6.05 1.90 6.99
CA GLU A 207 6.06 2.45 5.62
C GLU A 207 5.07 3.61 5.49
N TYR A 208 3.86 3.48 6.05
CA TYR A 208 2.84 4.52 6.04
C TYR A 208 3.28 5.78 6.81
N SER A 209 4.06 5.61 7.89
CA SER A 209 4.58 6.76 8.66
C SER A 209 5.53 7.65 7.84
N LEU A 210 6.23 7.13 6.82
CA LEU A 210 7.06 7.95 5.92
C LEU A 210 6.22 8.95 5.12
N VAL A 211 5.07 8.49 4.63
CA VAL A 211 4.12 9.31 3.85
C VAL A 211 3.45 10.32 4.77
N MET A 212 2.98 9.88 5.93
CA MET A 212 2.35 10.76 6.93
C MET A 212 3.30 11.85 7.42
N ALA A 213 4.56 11.53 7.73
CA ALA A 213 5.56 12.54 8.13
C ALA A 213 5.76 13.61 7.04
N SER A 214 5.77 13.20 5.77
CA SER A 214 5.94 14.11 4.62
C SER A 214 4.72 15.03 4.42
N VAL A 215 3.50 14.49 4.56
CA VAL A 215 2.25 15.27 4.48
C VAL A 215 2.11 16.24 5.66
N VAL A 216 2.36 15.77 6.90
CA VAL A 216 2.33 16.60 8.12
C VAL A 216 3.36 17.72 8.06
N SER A 217 4.53 17.48 7.45
CA SER A 217 5.58 18.49 7.35
C SER A 217 5.21 19.64 6.41
N ILE A 218 4.64 19.32 5.24
CA ILE A 218 4.17 20.34 4.28
C ILE A 218 2.87 21.01 4.74
N GLY A 219 1.99 20.30 5.45
CA GLY A 219 0.70 20.84 5.90
C GLY A 219 0.79 22.10 6.76
N HIS A 220 1.89 22.27 7.51
CA HIS A 220 2.15 23.46 8.32
C HIS A 220 2.79 24.63 7.54
N LEU A 221 3.22 24.44 6.28
CA LEU A 221 3.78 25.52 5.46
C LEU A 221 2.72 26.33 4.72
N SER A 222 1.76 25.66 4.07
CA SER A 222 0.68 26.33 3.32
C SER A 222 -0.39 25.36 2.84
N MET A 223 -1.64 25.83 2.78
CA MET A 223 -2.76 25.08 2.20
C MET A 223 -2.58 24.78 0.70
N THR A 224 -1.96 25.68 -0.08
CA THR A 224 -1.70 25.41 -1.52
C THR A 224 -0.59 24.37 -1.70
N ALA A 225 0.43 24.40 -0.84
CA ALA A 225 1.46 23.36 -0.79
C ALA A 225 0.88 22.00 -0.36
N LEU A 226 -0.08 21.97 0.58
CA LEU A 226 -0.78 20.75 1.00
C LEU A 226 -1.68 20.18 -0.11
N ALA A 227 -2.37 21.02 -0.87
CA ALA A 227 -3.11 20.60 -2.06
C ALA A 227 -2.18 20.02 -3.14
N ALA A 228 -1.01 20.64 -3.33
CA ALA A 228 -0.03 20.17 -4.31
C ALA A 228 0.64 18.84 -3.93
N ILE A 229 1.04 18.64 -2.66
CA ILE A 229 1.64 17.36 -2.23
C ILE A 229 0.62 16.22 -2.24
N THR A 230 -0.66 16.48 -1.95
CA THR A 230 -1.71 15.45 -2.04
C THR A 230 -2.03 15.09 -3.49
N LEU A 231 -2.19 16.06 -4.40
CA LEU A 231 -2.34 15.82 -5.84
C LEU A 231 -1.12 15.09 -6.44
N GLY A 232 0.09 15.50 -6.07
CA GLY A 232 1.34 14.84 -6.47
C GLY A 232 1.45 13.41 -5.96
N SER A 233 1.01 13.15 -4.72
CA SER A 233 1.00 11.80 -4.12
C SER A 233 -0.05 10.89 -4.73
N MET A 234 -1.27 11.38 -4.98
CA MET A 234 -2.31 10.67 -5.74
C MET A 234 -1.78 10.30 -7.13
N THR A 235 -1.17 11.26 -7.84
CA THR A 235 -0.55 11.03 -9.16
C THR A 235 0.54 9.96 -9.08
N ALA A 236 1.40 9.98 -8.06
CA ALA A 236 2.44 8.97 -7.85
C ALA A 236 1.87 7.57 -7.54
N SER A 237 0.82 7.49 -6.72
CA SER A 237 0.11 6.24 -6.38
C SER A 237 -0.55 5.62 -7.60
N VAL A 238 -1.31 6.42 -8.36
CA VAL A 238 -2.05 5.98 -9.56
C VAL A 238 -1.09 5.57 -10.67
N SER A 239 -0.11 6.41 -11.01
CA SER A 239 0.74 6.20 -12.21
C SER A 239 2.03 5.42 -11.97
N GLY A 240 2.45 5.20 -10.72
CA GLY A 240 3.75 4.59 -10.40
C GLY A 240 3.69 3.49 -9.34
N PHE A 241 3.38 3.84 -8.09
CA PHE A 241 3.53 2.92 -6.96
C PHE A 241 2.62 1.68 -7.06
N SER A 242 1.34 1.87 -7.46
CA SER A 242 0.41 0.76 -7.68
C SER A 242 0.86 -0.19 -8.81
N ILE A 243 1.47 0.34 -9.88
CA ILE A 243 1.99 -0.44 -11.00
C ILE A 243 3.22 -1.25 -10.57
N ILE A 244 4.16 -0.64 -9.86
CA ILE A 244 5.35 -1.32 -9.31
C ILE A 244 4.93 -2.42 -8.33
N GLN A 245 4.00 -2.14 -7.43
CA GLN A 245 3.49 -3.10 -6.45
C GLN A 245 2.72 -4.26 -7.11
N GLY A 246 1.95 -3.95 -8.16
CA GLY A 246 1.25 -4.93 -8.99
C GLY A 246 2.19 -5.88 -9.72
N PHE A 247 3.19 -5.37 -10.46
CA PHE A 247 4.18 -6.22 -11.13
C PHE A 247 4.98 -7.07 -10.14
N THR A 248 5.50 -6.46 -9.06
CA THR A 248 6.31 -7.18 -8.08
C THR A 248 5.53 -8.24 -7.31
N SER A 249 4.19 -8.16 -7.27
CA SER A 249 3.34 -9.22 -6.71
C SER A 249 3.49 -10.58 -7.43
N ALA A 250 3.98 -10.63 -8.67
CA ALA A 250 4.31 -11.89 -9.35
C ALA A 250 5.40 -12.70 -8.62
N LEU A 251 6.24 -12.03 -7.82
CA LEU A 251 7.21 -12.68 -6.94
C LEU A 251 6.56 -13.38 -5.73
N ASP A 252 5.33 -12.99 -5.33
CA ASP A 252 4.56 -13.69 -4.29
C ASP A 252 4.23 -15.14 -4.74
N THR A 253 4.06 -15.36 -6.05
CA THR A 253 3.93 -16.71 -6.64
C THR A 253 5.29 -17.40 -6.74
N MET A 254 6.29 -16.72 -7.31
CA MET A 254 7.49 -17.38 -7.84
C MET A 254 8.55 -17.65 -6.78
N LEU A 255 8.77 -16.75 -5.82
CA LEU A 255 9.88 -16.87 -4.87
C LEU A 255 9.63 -17.93 -3.77
N PRO A 256 8.45 -18.00 -3.12
CA PRO A 256 8.21 -19.00 -2.08
C PRO A 256 8.28 -20.43 -2.63
N ALA A 257 7.68 -20.66 -3.80
CA ALA A 257 7.72 -21.96 -4.47
C ALA A 257 9.12 -22.34 -4.97
N ALA A 258 9.96 -21.36 -5.32
CA ALA A 258 11.36 -21.60 -5.68
C ALA A 258 12.23 -21.92 -4.46
N TRP A 259 12.00 -21.28 -3.31
CA TRP A 259 12.81 -21.45 -2.09
C TRP A 259 12.77 -22.87 -1.54
N THR A 260 11.60 -23.50 -1.51
CA THR A 260 11.42 -24.88 -1.03
C THR A 260 11.64 -25.95 -2.09
N SER A 261 11.85 -25.56 -3.35
CA SER A 261 12.17 -26.47 -4.45
C SER A 261 13.61 -27.03 -4.36
N SER A 262 13.94 -27.97 -5.25
CA SER A 262 15.29 -28.53 -5.36
C SER A 262 16.37 -27.55 -5.89
N ASP A 263 16.01 -26.32 -6.29
CA ASP A 263 16.96 -25.30 -6.75
C ASP A 263 16.67 -23.91 -6.12
N PRO A 264 17.00 -23.70 -4.83
CA PRO A 264 16.72 -22.43 -4.14
C PRO A 264 17.41 -21.20 -4.76
N GLN A 265 18.44 -21.38 -5.60
CA GLN A 265 19.09 -20.29 -6.34
C GLN A 265 18.14 -19.62 -7.35
N LEU A 266 17.06 -20.30 -7.75
CA LEU A 266 15.98 -19.70 -8.56
C LEU A 266 15.34 -18.49 -7.88
N VAL A 267 15.36 -18.39 -6.54
CA VAL A 267 14.84 -17.23 -5.79
C VAL A 267 15.60 -15.95 -6.16
N GLY A 268 16.94 -16.00 -6.14
CA GLY A 268 17.80 -14.90 -6.56
C GLY A 268 17.67 -14.58 -8.05
N LEU A 269 17.60 -15.61 -8.89
CA LEU A 269 17.46 -15.42 -10.35
C LEU A 269 16.12 -14.76 -10.73
N TRP A 270 15.00 -15.18 -10.14
CA TRP A 270 13.70 -14.54 -10.38
C TRP A 270 13.64 -13.12 -9.84
N SER A 271 14.27 -12.85 -8.69
CA SER A 271 14.37 -11.49 -8.14
C SER A 271 15.17 -10.56 -9.07
N GLN A 272 16.32 -11.03 -9.58
CA GLN A 272 17.13 -10.29 -10.56
C GLN A 272 16.38 -10.04 -11.88
N ARG A 273 15.66 -11.05 -12.39
CA ARG A 273 14.80 -10.92 -13.58
C ARG A 273 13.69 -9.89 -13.37
N MET A 274 13.09 -9.84 -12.17
CA MET A 274 12.11 -8.79 -11.83
C MET A 274 12.76 -7.41 -11.76
N CYS A 275 14.00 -7.27 -11.28
CA CYS A 275 14.71 -5.99 -11.33
C CYS A 275 14.89 -5.47 -12.79
N VAL A 276 15.09 -6.36 -13.78
CA VAL A 276 15.11 -5.98 -15.20
C VAL A 276 13.74 -5.54 -15.70
N VAL A 277 12.67 -6.27 -15.35
CA VAL A 277 11.29 -5.86 -15.67
C VAL A 277 10.98 -4.50 -15.04
N MET A 278 11.37 -4.26 -13.80
CA MET A 278 11.21 -2.96 -13.12
C MET A 278 12.03 -1.85 -13.78
N ALA A 279 13.28 -2.10 -14.18
CA ALA A 279 14.06 -1.11 -14.93
C ALA A 279 13.36 -0.67 -16.22
N ALA A 280 12.70 -1.59 -16.93
CA ALA A 280 11.89 -1.26 -18.12
C ALA A 280 10.58 -0.53 -17.76
N THR A 281 9.83 -0.99 -16.75
CA THR A 281 8.57 -0.38 -16.29
C THR A 281 8.77 1.03 -15.73
N LEU A 282 9.94 1.35 -15.17
CA LEU A 282 10.27 2.68 -14.65
C LEU A 282 10.36 3.75 -15.75
N VAL A 283 10.76 3.40 -16.98
CA VAL A 283 10.94 4.37 -18.07
C VAL A 283 9.65 5.16 -18.40
N PRO A 284 8.49 4.53 -18.67
CA PRO A 284 7.25 5.27 -18.91
C PRO A 284 6.75 6.02 -17.66
N ILE A 285 6.95 5.49 -16.45
CA ILE A 285 6.53 6.17 -15.20
C ILE A 285 7.32 7.47 -15.03
N LEU A 286 8.65 7.43 -15.20
CA LEU A 286 9.50 8.63 -15.16
C LEU A 286 9.15 9.60 -16.29
N GLY A 287 8.83 9.10 -17.49
CA GLY A 287 8.33 9.92 -18.60
C GLY A 287 7.07 10.71 -18.25
N ILE A 288 6.12 10.10 -17.54
CA ILE A 288 4.92 10.77 -17.02
C ILE A 288 5.30 11.78 -15.92
N TRP A 289 6.10 11.39 -14.93
CA TRP A 289 6.39 12.21 -13.75
C TRP A 289 7.19 13.47 -14.07
N LEU A 290 8.15 13.40 -15.00
CA LEU A 290 8.93 14.59 -15.44
C LEU A 290 8.04 15.62 -16.18
N ASN A 291 7.00 15.15 -16.88
CA ASN A 291 6.05 15.94 -17.65
C ASN A 291 4.71 16.21 -16.91
N ALA A 292 4.63 15.89 -15.61
CA ALA A 292 3.37 15.88 -14.86
C ALA A 292 2.64 17.22 -14.86
N GLU A 293 3.36 18.35 -14.93
CA GLU A 293 2.81 19.70 -15.02
C GLU A 293 1.86 19.86 -16.21
N ASN A 294 2.31 19.47 -17.41
CA ASN A 294 1.51 19.50 -18.63
C ASN A 294 0.30 18.56 -18.56
N LEU A 295 0.45 17.41 -17.89
CA LEU A 295 -0.64 16.44 -17.68
C LEU A 295 -1.72 16.98 -16.72
N LEU A 296 -1.31 17.59 -15.61
CA LEU A 296 -2.23 18.15 -14.61
C LEU A 296 -2.93 19.41 -15.15
N LEU A 297 -2.24 20.25 -15.92
CA LEU A 297 -2.83 21.37 -16.66
C LEU A 297 -3.84 20.89 -17.71
N PHE A 298 -3.54 19.81 -18.46
CA PHE A 298 -4.49 19.18 -19.38
C PHE A 298 -5.74 18.62 -18.66
N LEU A 299 -5.55 18.09 -17.44
CA LEU A 299 -6.63 17.69 -16.53
C LEU A 299 -7.30 18.88 -15.80
N LYS A 300 -7.06 20.12 -16.25
CA LYS A 300 -7.65 21.37 -15.75
C LYS A 300 -7.46 21.61 -14.25
N GLN A 301 -6.34 21.13 -13.69
CA GLN A 301 -5.92 21.51 -12.34
C GLN A 301 -5.46 22.98 -12.32
N ASP A 302 -5.52 23.60 -11.14
CA ASP A 302 -4.98 24.95 -10.93
C ASP A 302 -3.49 25.01 -11.32
N PRO A 303 -3.01 26.05 -12.04
CA PRO A 303 -1.62 26.10 -12.52
C PRO A 303 -0.54 26.11 -11.43
N GLU A 304 -0.78 26.73 -10.27
CA GLU A 304 0.19 26.73 -9.17
C GLU A 304 0.23 25.36 -8.49
N VAL A 305 -0.94 24.78 -8.20
CA VAL A 305 -1.05 23.43 -7.62
C VAL A 305 -0.46 22.36 -8.56
N ALA A 306 -0.74 22.46 -9.87
CA ALA A 306 -0.22 21.56 -10.90
C ALA A 306 1.31 21.60 -11.01
N ARG A 307 1.91 22.81 -11.00
CA ARG A 307 3.36 22.98 -11.05
C ARG A 307 4.04 22.50 -9.76
N LEU A 308 3.50 22.83 -8.59
CA LEU A 308 4.04 22.34 -7.31
C LEU A 308 3.96 20.81 -7.22
N ALA A 309 2.83 20.20 -7.62
CA ALA A 309 2.68 18.74 -7.69
C ALA A 309 3.69 18.10 -8.66
N ALA A 310 4.01 18.75 -9.78
CA ALA A 310 5.04 18.31 -10.70
C ALA A 310 6.46 18.44 -10.12
N VAL A 311 6.76 19.51 -9.36
CA VAL A 311 8.02 19.64 -8.62
C VAL A 311 8.15 18.51 -7.59
N TYR A 312 7.10 18.18 -6.84
CA TYR A 312 7.08 17.03 -5.94
C TYR A 312 7.37 15.71 -6.66
N LEU A 313 6.71 15.47 -7.81
CA LEU A 313 6.92 14.28 -8.64
C LEU A 313 8.36 14.18 -9.20
N ARG A 314 8.96 15.30 -9.63
CA ARG A 314 10.36 15.38 -10.07
C ARG A 314 11.34 15.05 -8.94
N TRP A 315 11.08 15.44 -7.70
CA TRP A 315 11.99 15.14 -6.58
C TRP A 315 11.81 13.72 -6.01
N ILE A 316 10.58 13.22 -5.89
CA ILE A 316 10.33 11.85 -5.43
C ILE A 316 10.73 10.79 -6.47
N SER A 317 10.90 11.17 -7.76
CA SER A 317 11.40 10.26 -8.80
C SER A 317 12.80 9.70 -8.51
N PHE A 318 13.67 10.44 -7.81
CA PHE A 318 14.98 9.93 -7.36
C PHE A 318 14.87 8.79 -6.34
N GLY A 319 13.73 8.68 -5.65
CA GLY A 319 13.40 7.55 -4.77
C GLY A 319 12.79 6.35 -5.50
N LEU A 320 12.28 6.53 -6.73
CA LEU A 320 11.46 5.53 -7.41
C LEU A 320 12.19 4.23 -7.79
N PRO A 321 13.46 4.24 -8.30
CA PRO A 321 14.21 3.01 -8.52
C PRO A 321 14.48 2.24 -7.22
N ALA A 322 14.72 2.95 -6.13
CA ALA A 322 14.91 2.35 -4.82
C ALA A 322 13.60 1.77 -4.26
N TYR A 323 12.47 2.44 -4.44
CA TYR A 323 11.14 1.91 -4.11
C TYR A 323 10.87 0.59 -4.87
N ALA A 324 11.13 0.55 -6.18
CA ALA A 324 10.98 -0.67 -6.97
C ALA A 324 11.90 -1.81 -6.49
N PHE A 325 13.15 -1.51 -6.13
CA PHE A 325 14.05 -2.48 -5.51
C PHE A 325 13.54 -2.95 -4.13
N ASN A 326 13.00 -2.06 -3.31
CA ASN A 326 12.43 -2.39 -1.99
C ASN A 326 11.23 -3.34 -2.11
N CYS A 327 10.37 -3.17 -3.12
CA CYS A 327 9.26 -4.09 -3.42
C CYS A 327 9.74 -5.49 -3.85
N VAL A 328 10.95 -5.62 -4.42
CA VAL A 328 11.58 -6.91 -4.76
C VAL A 328 12.32 -7.50 -3.55
N SER A 329 13.17 -6.74 -2.88
CA SER A 329 14.01 -7.20 -1.76
C SER A 329 13.16 -7.64 -0.56
N ARG A 330 12.06 -6.93 -0.27
CA ARG A 330 11.06 -7.33 0.74
C ARG A 330 10.55 -8.75 0.49
N ARG A 331 10.20 -9.07 -0.76
CA ARG A 331 9.69 -10.39 -1.17
C ARG A 331 10.80 -11.46 -1.21
N TYR A 332 12.02 -11.08 -1.59
CA TYR A 332 13.20 -11.95 -1.49
C TYR A 332 13.45 -12.40 -0.03
N PHE A 333 13.35 -11.51 0.96
CA PHE A 333 13.47 -11.90 2.36
C PHE A 333 12.24 -12.67 2.87
N GLN A 334 11.03 -12.20 2.58
CA GLN A 334 9.80 -12.83 3.08
C GLN A 334 9.63 -14.26 2.58
N SER A 335 9.91 -14.54 1.30
CA SER A 335 9.81 -15.90 0.71
C SER A 335 10.64 -16.95 1.46
N GLN A 336 11.84 -16.56 1.95
CA GLN A 336 12.76 -17.37 2.76
C GLN A 336 12.35 -17.49 4.25
N GLY A 337 11.22 -16.91 4.66
CA GLY A 337 10.78 -16.85 6.06
C GLY A 337 11.37 -15.69 6.87
N LEU A 338 12.16 -14.80 6.25
CA LEU A 338 12.85 -13.70 6.93
C LEU A 338 11.96 -12.45 7.10
N PHE A 339 10.68 -12.65 7.45
CA PHE A 339 9.66 -11.60 7.56
C PHE A 339 10.03 -10.42 8.46
N ALA A 340 10.87 -10.64 9.47
CA ALA A 340 11.33 -9.60 10.40
C ALA A 340 12.49 -8.73 9.87
N VAL A 341 13.16 -9.12 8.76
CA VAL A 341 14.28 -8.35 8.21
C VAL A 341 13.81 -7.01 7.62
N PRO A 342 12.76 -6.95 6.77
CA PRO A 342 12.25 -5.68 6.29
C PRO A 342 11.68 -4.81 7.42
N THR A 343 11.07 -5.41 8.44
CA THR A 343 10.56 -4.70 9.64
C THR A 343 11.68 -4.01 10.41
N ARG A 344 12.81 -4.71 10.65
CA ARG A 344 13.97 -4.15 11.35
C ARG A 344 14.61 -2.98 10.58
N ILE A 345 14.66 -3.09 9.25
CA ILE A 345 15.19 -2.02 8.39
C ILE A 345 14.29 -0.79 8.46
N ILE A 346 12.98 -0.93 8.23
CA ILE A 346 12.07 0.23 8.26
C ILE A 346 11.92 0.83 9.66
N PHE A 347 12.06 0.04 10.73
CA PHE A 347 12.08 0.53 12.12
C PHE A 347 13.27 1.47 12.42
N VAL A 348 14.42 1.28 11.75
CA VAL A 348 15.56 2.20 11.85
C VAL A 348 15.39 3.39 10.90
N VAL A 349 14.83 3.19 9.70
CA VAL A 349 14.69 4.27 8.71
C VAL A 349 13.54 5.22 9.01
N ALA A 350 12.43 4.79 9.62
CA ALA A 350 11.29 5.68 9.89
C ALA A 350 11.62 6.85 10.85
N PRO A 351 12.36 6.67 11.96
CA PRO A 351 12.86 7.79 12.77
C PRO A 351 13.81 8.71 11.99
N ILE A 352 14.65 8.16 11.10
CA ILE A 352 15.54 8.95 10.24
C ILE A 352 14.72 9.77 9.23
N ASN A 353 13.64 9.21 8.66
CA ASN A 353 12.73 9.93 7.79
C ASN A 353 12.03 11.09 8.51
N ALA A 354 11.55 10.88 9.75
CA ALA A 354 10.94 11.94 10.55
C ALA A 354 11.94 13.08 10.83
N LEU A 355 13.20 12.74 11.17
CA LEU A 355 14.27 13.73 11.36
C LEU A 355 14.65 14.44 10.06
N LEU A 356 14.71 13.73 8.92
CA LEU A 356 14.97 14.33 7.61
C LEU A 356 13.84 15.26 7.16
N ASN A 357 12.59 14.86 7.37
CA ASN A 357 11.42 15.72 7.13
C ASN A 357 11.50 16.99 7.99
N TYR A 358 11.73 16.86 9.30
CA TYR A 358 11.89 18.02 10.18
C TYR A 358 13.03 18.95 9.72
N ALA A 359 14.23 18.41 9.49
CA ALA A 359 15.42 19.18 9.18
C ALA A 359 15.38 19.82 7.78
N LEU A 360 14.85 19.13 6.76
CA LEU A 360 14.78 19.65 5.39
C LEU A 360 13.57 20.58 5.16
N VAL A 361 12.50 20.48 5.96
CA VAL A 361 11.31 21.33 5.81
C VAL A 361 11.37 22.56 6.72
N TRP A 362 11.71 22.41 8.00
CA TRP A 362 11.72 23.50 8.99
C TRP A 362 13.07 23.75 9.69
N GLY A 363 14.14 23.05 9.27
CA GLY A 363 15.45 23.17 9.92
C GLY A 363 16.13 24.54 9.77
N PRO A 364 17.38 24.67 10.28
CA PRO A 364 18.13 25.92 10.18
C PRO A 364 18.41 26.28 8.71
N GLU A 365 18.51 27.58 8.42
CA GLU A 365 18.62 28.12 7.05
C GLU A 365 19.56 27.37 6.08
N PRO A 366 20.80 26.98 6.42
CA PRO A 366 21.68 26.26 5.49
C PRO A 366 21.18 24.84 5.08
N ILE A 367 20.11 24.34 5.70
CA ILE A 367 19.53 23.01 5.45
C ILE A 367 18.04 23.11 5.04
N ARG A 368 17.38 24.26 5.24
CA ARG A 368 15.94 24.48 5.01
C ARG A 368 15.61 24.54 3.52
N LEU A 369 14.97 23.49 3.01
CA LEU A 369 14.46 23.37 1.62
C LEU A 369 12.95 23.59 1.49
N GLY A 370 12.24 23.82 2.61
CA GLY A 370 10.79 24.07 2.65
C GLY A 370 10.01 22.94 1.97
N TYR A 371 9.13 23.30 1.03
CA TYR A 371 8.29 22.35 0.27
C TYR A 371 9.07 21.20 -0.38
N ILE A 372 10.29 21.45 -0.88
CA ILE A 372 11.11 20.44 -1.56
C ILE A 372 11.76 19.47 -0.56
N GLY A 373 11.83 19.82 0.72
CA GLY A 373 12.44 19.00 1.76
C GLY A 373 11.76 17.63 1.95
N ALA A 374 10.43 17.56 1.89
CA ALA A 374 9.68 16.32 2.13
C ALA A 374 9.81 15.25 1.03
N PRO A 375 9.66 15.55 -0.29
CA PRO A 375 9.94 14.56 -1.33
C PRO A 375 11.41 14.11 -1.33
N ILE A 376 12.35 14.99 -0.98
CA ILE A 376 13.76 14.61 -0.81
C ILE A 376 13.94 13.69 0.41
N ALA A 377 13.34 13.99 1.57
CA ALA A 377 13.36 13.13 2.75
C ALA A 377 12.82 11.72 2.43
N SER A 378 11.70 11.64 1.70
CA SER A 378 11.14 10.38 1.21
C SER A 378 12.07 9.65 0.22
N ALA A 379 12.64 10.36 -0.76
CA ALA A 379 13.57 9.78 -1.74
C ALA A 379 14.85 9.23 -1.08
N ILE A 380 15.44 9.96 -0.14
CA ILE A 380 16.57 9.50 0.68
C ILE A 380 16.17 8.26 1.48
N SER A 381 14.97 8.26 2.07
CA SER A 381 14.50 7.14 2.90
C SER A 381 14.30 5.86 2.10
N PHE A 382 13.72 5.93 0.89
CA PHE A 382 13.62 4.76 0.00
C PHE A 382 15.00 4.22 -0.40
N ASN A 383 15.96 5.11 -0.71
CA ASN A 383 17.34 4.73 -1.00
C ASN A 383 18.05 4.12 0.22
N LEU A 384 17.78 4.60 1.44
CA LEU A 384 18.34 4.05 2.68
C LEU A 384 17.78 2.66 3.01
N VAL A 385 16.48 2.41 2.81
CA VAL A 385 15.90 1.05 2.91
C VAL A 385 16.53 0.11 1.90
N SER A 386 16.80 0.58 0.68
CA SER A 386 17.45 -0.20 -0.38
C SER A 386 18.88 -0.57 -0.01
N LEU A 387 19.69 0.41 0.40
CA LEU A 387 21.08 0.21 0.85
C LEU A 387 21.15 -0.71 2.07
N ALA A 388 20.30 -0.50 3.08
CA ALA A 388 20.23 -1.36 4.25
C ALA A 388 19.80 -2.79 3.90
N SER A 389 18.90 -2.97 2.93
CA SER A 389 18.52 -4.29 2.41
C SER A 389 19.69 -4.99 1.73
N ILE A 390 20.47 -4.27 0.91
CA ILE A 390 21.67 -4.82 0.24
C ILE A 390 22.72 -5.23 1.29
N VAL A 391 23.05 -4.34 2.23
CA VAL A 391 24.04 -4.58 3.30
C VAL A 391 23.62 -5.78 4.16
N TYR A 392 22.36 -5.84 4.60
CA TYR A 392 21.85 -6.95 5.40
C TYR A 392 21.86 -8.27 4.60
N GLY A 393 21.45 -8.23 3.33
CA GLY A 393 21.45 -9.39 2.44
C GLY A 393 22.84 -9.97 2.17
N VAL A 394 23.86 -9.12 2.04
CA VAL A 394 25.25 -9.54 1.82
C VAL A 394 25.92 -10.03 3.11
N ALA A 395 25.61 -9.42 4.26
CA ALA A 395 26.29 -9.70 5.53
C ALA A 395 25.66 -10.84 6.35
N TYR A 396 24.33 -10.98 6.36
CA TYR A 396 23.61 -11.81 7.35
C TYR A 396 22.68 -12.87 6.75
N VAL A 397 22.42 -12.87 5.43
CA VAL A 397 21.51 -13.84 4.80
C VAL A 397 22.29 -14.99 4.14
N PRO A 398 21.90 -16.26 4.32
CA PRO A 398 22.55 -17.39 3.68
C PRO A 398 22.58 -17.26 2.15
N LYS A 399 23.72 -17.60 1.54
CA LYS A 399 23.91 -17.52 0.08
C LYS A 399 23.17 -18.63 -0.71
N THR A 400 22.31 -19.42 -0.06
CA THR A 400 21.52 -20.50 -0.69
C THR A 400 20.50 -19.98 -1.69
N ALA A 401 19.83 -18.86 -1.38
CA ALA A 401 18.91 -18.18 -2.30
C ALA A 401 19.62 -17.27 -3.31
N TRP A 402 20.94 -17.07 -3.21
CA TRP A 402 21.67 -16.13 -4.06
C TRP A 402 22.11 -16.77 -5.38
N HIS A 403 21.80 -16.11 -6.49
CA HIS A 403 22.27 -16.47 -7.83
C HIS A 403 23.34 -15.46 -8.28
N PRO A 404 24.49 -15.87 -8.84
CA PRO A 404 25.46 -14.95 -9.43
C PRO A 404 24.84 -14.12 -10.56
N LEU A 405 25.21 -12.84 -10.66
CA LEU A 405 24.80 -11.98 -11.78
C LEU A 405 25.31 -12.59 -13.10
N SER A 406 24.42 -12.75 -14.08
CA SER A 406 24.71 -13.46 -15.33
C SER A 406 23.72 -13.06 -16.43
N ARG A 407 23.99 -13.41 -17.69
CA ARG A 407 23.07 -13.12 -18.81
C ARG A 407 21.68 -13.77 -18.65
N ARG A 408 21.54 -14.81 -17.81
CA ARG A 408 20.25 -15.44 -17.43
C ARG A 408 19.27 -14.49 -16.72
N THR A 409 19.77 -13.39 -16.17
CA THR A 409 18.97 -12.28 -15.63
C THR A 409 18.07 -11.63 -16.70
N PHE A 410 18.41 -11.77 -17.99
CA PHE A 410 17.60 -11.28 -19.12
C PHE A 410 16.76 -12.37 -19.82
N THR A 411 16.86 -13.64 -19.42
CA THR A 411 16.08 -14.73 -20.04
C THR A 411 14.76 -14.99 -19.29
N SER A 412 13.80 -15.61 -19.97
CA SER A 412 12.47 -15.98 -19.41
C SER A 412 11.61 -14.83 -18.86
N LEU A 413 11.87 -13.56 -19.22
CA LEU A 413 11.14 -12.41 -18.66
C LEU A 413 9.64 -12.43 -18.94
N GLY A 414 9.19 -13.04 -20.05
CA GLY A 414 7.79 -13.07 -20.47
C GLY A 414 6.80 -13.60 -19.43
N ILE A 415 7.19 -14.59 -18.60
CA ILE A 415 6.32 -15.09 -17.52
C ILE A 415 6.15 -14.08 -16.38
N LEU A 416 7.20 -13.29 -16.07
CA LEU A 416 7.11 -12.21 -15.09
C LEU A 416 6.30 -11.03 -15.63
N VAL A 417 6.39 -10.74 -16.93
CA VAL A 417 5.60 -9.69 -17.57
C VAL A 417 4.12 -10.09 -17.62
N GLN A 418 3.80 -11.31 -18.07
CA GLN A 418 2.41 -11.80 -18.13
C GLN A 418 1.76 -11.86 -16.74
N LEU A 419 2.46 -12.44 -15.76
CA LEU A 419 1.96 -12.54 -14.39
C LEU A 419 1.91 -11.15 -13.74
N GLY A 420 2.96 -10.34 -13.89
CA GLY A 420 3.04 -8.99 -13.33
C GLY A 420 1.99 -8.03 -13.90
N LEU A 421 1.67 -8.07 -15.20
CA LEU A 421 0.56 -7.30 -15.79
C LEU A 421 -0.79 -7.71 -15.19
N ALA A 422 -0.99 -9.00 -14.91
CA ALA A 422 -2.17 -9.46 -14.19
C ALA A 422 -2.17 -9.00 -12.71
N GLY A 423 -0.99 -8.95 -12.06
CA GLY A 423 -0.82 -8.34 -10.74
C GLY A 423 -1.12 -6.84 -10.72
N VAL A 424 -0.75 -6.09 -11.76
CA VAL A 424 -1.17 -4.68 -11.96
C VAL A 424 -2.68 -4.59 -12.12
N GLY A 425 -3.27 -5.41 -13.00
CA GLY A 425 -4.73 -5.47 -13.18
C GLY A 425 -5.50 -5.85 -11.91
N GLN A 426 -4.86 -6.52 -10.95
CA GLN A 426 -5.43 -6.87 -9.65
C GLN A 426 -5.24 -5.75 -8.61
N THR A 427 -4.02 -5.28 -8.38
CA THR A 427 -3.71 -4.29 -7.33
C THR A 427 -4.03 -2.85 -7.73
N ALA A 428 -3.71 -2.44 -8.96
CA ALA A 428 -3.90 -1.06 -9.37
C ALA A 428 -5.38 -0.72 -9.59
N SER A 429 -6.19 -1.66 -10.10
CA SER A 429 -7.64 -1.47 -10.26
C SER A 429 -8.35 -1.19 -8.93
N GLU A 430 -7.91 -1.85 -7.85
CA GLU A 430 -8.39 -1.69 -6.47
C GLU A 430 -8.00 -0.31 -5.90
N TRP A 431 -6.75 0.12 -6.11
CA TRP A 431 -6.27 1.44 -5.67
C TRP A 431 -6.95 2.58 -6.45
N TRP A 432 -7.04 2.47 -7.77
CA TRP A 432 -7.70 3.47 -8.62
C TRP A 432 -9.21 3.58 -8.33
N ALA A 433 -9.87 2.49 -7.88
CA ALA A 433 -11.27 2.52 -7.46
C ALA A 433 -11.48 3.39 -6.22
N TRP A 434 -10.55 3.35 -5.25
CA TRP A 434 -10.57 4.25 -4.09
C TRP A 434 -10.40 5.71 -4.48
N GLU A 435 -9.45 6.02 -5.36
CA GLU A 435 -9.20 7.39 -5.84
C GLU A 435 -10.43 7.95 -6.60
N LEU A 436 -11.06 7.13 -7.45
CA LEU A 436 -12.30 7.50 -8.16
C LEU A 436 -13.47 7.79 -7.20
N VAL A 437 -13.59 7.03 -6.10
CA VAL A 437 -14.62 7.30 -5.09
C VAL A 437 -14.28 8.52 -4.23
N GLY A 438 -13.00 8.78 -3.94
CA GLY A 438 -12.55 10.02 -3.31
C GLY A 438 -12.89 11.25 -4.15
N LEU A 439 -12.61 11.20 -5.45
CA LEU A 439 -12.98 12.23 -6.41
C LEU A 439 -14.51 12.42 -6.50
N ALA A 440 -15.29 11.33 -6.56
CA ALA A 440 -16.74 11.40 -6.56
C ALA A 440 -17.30 12.03 -5.27
N ALA A 441 -16.71 11.72 -4.12
CA ALA A 441 -17.10 12.32 -2.84
C ALA A 441 -16.78 13.81 -2.75
N SER A 442 -15.72 14.29 -3.41
CA SER A 442 -15.36 15.72 -3.41
C SER A 442 -16.44 16.61 -4.06
N LEU A 443 -17.24 16.04 -4.98
CA LEU A 443 -18.36 16.73 -5.64
C LEU A 443 -19.58 16.94 -4.71
N LEU A 444 -19.59 16.34 -3.52
CA LEU A 444 -20.72 16.38 -2.58
C LEU A 444 -20.58 17.49 -1.50
N GLY A 445 -19.51 18.28 -1.55
CA GLY A 445 -19.29 19.45 -0.68
C GLY A 445 -18.43 19.19 0.56
N PRO A 446 -18.05 20.25 1.31
CA PRO A 446 -16.95 20.19 2.27
C PRO A 446 -17.14 19.22 3.45
N ALA A 447 -18.31 19.24 4.11
CA ALA A 447 -18.60 18.33 5.24
C ALA A 447 -18.62 16.85 4.81
N VAL A 448 -19.06 16.58 3.58
CA VAL A 448 -19.06 15.23 2.99
C VAL A 448 -17.64 14.78 2.63
N LEU A 449 -16.82 15.68 2.08
CA LEU A 449 -15.41 15.39 1.80
C LEU A 449 -14.60 15.15 3.08
N ALA A 450 -14.80 15.96 4.12
CA ALA A 450 -14.21 15.74 5.44
C ALA A 450 -14.63 14.38 6.03
N THR A 451 -15.92 14.05 5.97
CA THR A 451 -16.45 12.73 6.36
C THR A 451 -15.76 11.60 5.58
N GLN A 452 -15.64 11.72 4.26
CA GLN A 452 -14.98 10.71 3.44
C GLN A 452 -13.51 10.55 3.82
N SER A 453 -12.78 11.62 4.13
CA SER A 453 -11.40 11.54 4.61
C SER A 453 -11.28 10.72 5.90
N VAL A 454 -12.16 10.94 6.87
CA VAL A 454 -12.21 10.15 8.12
C VAL A 454 -12.49 8.67 7.85
N LEU A 455 -13.48 8.37 7.00
CA LEU A 455 -13.84 6.99 6.66
C LEU A 455 -12.73 6.28 5.86
N LEU A 456 -12.05 6.98 4.95
CA LEU A 456 -10.91 6.48 4.18
C LEU A 456 -9.72 6.13 5.09
N VAL A 457 -9.34 7.02 6.01
CA VAL A 457 -8.26 6.76 6.99
C VAL A 457 -8.65 5.60 7.92
N SER A 458 -9.92 5.53 8.33
CA SER A 458 -10.44 4.43 9.15
C SER A 458 -10.26 3.07 8.46
N ALA A 459 -10.78 2.92 7.23
CA ALA A 459 -10.67 1.67 6.46
C ALA A 459 -9.21 1.34 6.09
N SER A 460 -8.41 2.35 5.70
CA SER A 460 -6.99 2.17 5.36
C SER A 460 -6.17 1.66 6.54
N THR A 461 -6.52 2.05 7.77
CA THR A 461 -5.86 1.60 9.01
C THR A 461 -6.21 0.15 9.34
N THR A 462 -7.48 -0.20 9.23
CA THR A 462 -7.99 -1.55 9.59
C THR A 462 -7.63 -2.61 8.54
N PHE A 463 -7.53 -2.24 7.27
CA PHE A 463 -7.07 -3.09 6.15
C PHE A 463 -5.63 -3.61 6.30
N GLN A 464 -4.75 -2.89 7.02
CA GLN A 464 -3.35 -3.29 7.16
C GLN A 464 -3.16 -4.68 7.78
N ALA A 465 -4.04 -5.09 8.71
CA ALA A 465 -3.95 -6.39 9.37
C ALA A 465 -4.37 -7.57 8.44
N PRO A 466 -5.52 -7.53 7.75
CA PRO A 466 -5.82 -8.48 6.68
C PRO A 466 -4.80 -8.49 5.54
N PHE A 467 -4.27 -7.33 5.12
CA PHE A 467 -3.25 -7.26 4.08
C PHE A 467 -1.93 -7.94 4.49
N ALA A 468 -1.46 -7.70 5.72
CA ALA A 468 -0.29 -8.39 6.27
C ALA A 468 -0.50 -9.91 6.39
N LEU A 469 -1.70 -10.34 6.78
CA LEU A 469 -2.08 -11.75 6.77
C LEU A 469 -2.12 -12.31 5.34
N ALA A 470 -2.59 -11.56 4.35
CA ALA A 470 -2.61 -11.98 2.95
C ALA A 470 -1.20 -12.22 2.39
N VAL A 471 -0.23 -11.37 2.72
CA VAL A 471 1.20 -11.56 2.37
C VAL A 471 1.77 -12.81 3.04
N ALA A 472 1.57 -12.97 4.36
CA ALA A 472 1.99 -14.15 5.11
C ALA A 472 1.38 -15.45 4.55
N THR A 473 0.10 -15.42 4.21
CA THR A 473 -0.65 -16.51 3.58
C THR A 473 -0.10 -16.86 2.20
N SER A 474 0.16 -15.85 1.37
CA SER A 474 0.68 -16.05 0.02
C SER A 474 2.02 -16.78 0.04
N VAL A 475 2.92 -16.33 0.92
CA VAL A 475 4.23 -16.93 1.14
C VAL A 475 4.14 -18.33 1.75
N ARG A 476 3.31 -18.55 2.77
CA ARG A 476 3.19 -19.89 3.41
C ARG A 476 2.63 -20.92 2.44
N ILE A 477 1.59 -20.59 1.67
CA ILE A 477 1.02 -21.48 0.66
C ILE A 477 2.02 -21.73 -0.47
N GLY A 478 2.68 -20.69 -1.00
CA GLY A 478 3.66 -20.85 -2.07
C GLY A 478 4.83 -21.76 -1.67
N ASN A 479 5.33 -21.61 -0.44
CA ASN A 479 6.33 -22.51 0.14
C ASN A 479 5.81 -23.97 0.24
N LEU A 480 4.60 -24.19 0.78
CA LEU A 480 4.01 -25.52 0.91
C LEU A 480 3.73 -26.20 -0.45
N LEU A 481 3.42 -25.43 -1.50
CA LEU A 481 3.31 -25.93 -2.87
C LEU A 481 4.68 -26.34 -3.45
N GLY A 482 5.76 -25.64 -3.09
CA GLY A 482 7.14 -26.02 -3.43
C GLY A 482 7.67 -27.22 -2.63
N GLU A 483 7.10 -27.52 -1.46
CA GLU A 483 7.35 -28.73 -0.67
C GLU A 483 6.49 -29.94 -1.08
N GLU A 484 5.69 -29.82 -2.16
CA GLU A 484 4.69 -30.81 -2.62
C GLU A 484 3.55 -31.12 -1.62
N LYS A 485 3.42 -30.36 -0.52
CA LYS A 485 2.46 -30.63 0.58
C LYS A 485 1.05 -30.09 0.32
N ALA A 486 0.39 -30.59 -0.72
CA ALA A 486 -0.96 -30.18 -1.15
C ALA A 486 -2.00 -30.09 0.01
N ARG A 487 -2.14 -31.16 0.81
CA ARG A 487 -3.06 -31.20 1.98
C ARG A 487 -2.78 -30.08 2.99
N ARG A 488 -1.50 -29.81 3.28
CA ARG A 488 -1.09 -28.76 4.25
C ARG A 488 -1.32 -27.36 3.68
N ALA A 489 -1.09 -27.15 2.38
CA ALA A 489 -1.40 -25.90 1.69
C ALA A 489 -2.89 -25.55 1.74
N GLY A 490 -3.78 -26.55 1.55
CA GLY A 490 -5.22 -26.36 1.67
C GLY A 490 -5.70 -26.05 3.09
N ILE A 491 -5.08 -26.66 4.11
CA ILE A 491 -5.37 -26.32 5.51
C ILE A 491 -4.89 -24.88 5.81
N ALA A 492 -3.67 -24.51 5.41
CA ALA A 492 -3.15 -23.15 5.59
C ALA A 492 -4.05 -22.07 4.93
N ALA A 493 -4.57 -22.35 3.73
CA ALA A 493 -5.52 -21.48 3.04
C ALA A 493 -6.84 -21.29 3.81
N ASN A 494 -7.42 -22.38 4.33
CA ASN A 494 -8.65 -22.32 5.12
C ASN A 494 -8.42 -21.62 6.47
N THR A 495 -7.29 -21.90 7.14
CA THR A 495 -6.89 -21.20 8.39
C THR A 495 -6.75 -19.70 8.15
N ALA A 496 -6.11 -19.29 7.06
CA ALA A 496 -5.97 -17.89 6.70
C ALA A 496 -7.33 -17.19 6.49
N ILE A 497 -8.29 -17.83 5.79
CA ILE A 497 -9.63 -17.27 5.60
C ILE A 497 -10.34 -17.08 6.95
N VAL A 498 -10.28 -18.07 7.84
CA VAL A 498 -10.86 -17.97 9.20
C VAL A 498 -10.19 -16.86 10.02
N MET A 499 -8.86 -16.71 9.94
CA MET A 499 -8.14 -15.59 10.56
C MET A 499 -8.57 -14.23 9.97
N GLY A 500 -8.72 -14.11 8.66
CA GLY A 500 -9.13 -12.88 7.99
C GLY A 500 -10.52 -12.41 8.40
N VAL A 501 -11.49 -13.33 8.42
CA VAL A 501 -12.84 -13.07 8.93
C VAL A 501 -12.80 -12.67 10.42
N GLY A 502 -12.01 -13.36 11.24
CA GLY A 502 -11.86 -13.04 12.67
C GLY A 502 -11.26 -11.65 12.93
N ILE A 503 -10.18 -11.29 12.24
CA ILE A 503 -9.56 -9.95 12.31
C ILE A 503 -10.56 -8.88 11.87
N ALA A 504 -11.29 -9.10 10.77
CA ALA A 504 -12.28 -8.15 10.30
C ALA A 504 -13.43 -7.99 11.31
N PHE A 505 -13.95 -9.07 11.88
CA PHE A 505 -15.01 -9.02 12.90
C PHE A 505 -14.63 -8.18 14.13
N ILE A 506 -13.36 -8.23 14.56
CA ILE A 506 -12.85 -7.40 15.67
C ILE A 506 -12.94 -5.90 15.31
N TRP A 507 -12.48 -5.52 14.12
CA TRP A 507 -12.58 -4.13 13.65
C TRP A 507 -14.03 -3.68 13.41
N SER A 508 -14.87 -4.54 12.82
CA SER A 508 -16.30 -4.29 12.63
C SER A 508 -17.02 -4.07 13.96
N ALA A 509 -16.72 -4.88 14.99
CA ALA A 509 -17.28 -4.71 16.33
C ALA A 509 -16.81 -3.39 16.97
N MET A 510 -15.53 -3.05 16.85
CA MET A 510 -14.99 -1.77 17.33
C MET A 510 -15.71 -0.58 16.68
N PHE A 511 -15.85 -0.57 15.35
CA PHE A 511 -16.56 0.49 14.64
C PHE A 511 -18.04 0.58 15.05
N LEU A 512 -18.74 -0.53 15.23
CA LEU A 512 -20.15 -0.53 15.66
C LEU A 512 -20.34 0.01 17.08
N ILE A 513 -19.50 -0.42 18.03
CA ILE A 513 -19.59 -0.02 19.44
C ILE A 513 -19.17 1.44 19.63
N PHE A 514 -18.02 1.84 19.09
CA PHE A 514 -17.39 3.13 19.38
C PHE A 514 -17.69 4.23 18.35
N ARG A 515 -18.62 4.02 17.40
CA ARG A 515 -18.85 4.91 16.24
C ARG A 515 -18.85 6.42 16.49
N LYS A 516 -19.42 6.88 17.62
CA LYS A 516 -19.42 8.31 17.99
C LYS A 516 -18.05 8.78 18.48
N SER A 517 -17.45 8.05 19.42
CA SER A 517 -16.11 8.34 19.97
C SER A 517 -15.03 8.22 18.90
N TRP A 518 -15.18 7.30 17.94
CA TRP A 518 -14.30 7.17 16.79
C TRP A 518 -14.42 8.37 15.85
N ALA A 519 -15.64 8.86 15.57
CA ALA A 519 -15.82 10.07 14.76
C ALA A 519 -15.19 11.31 15.42
N LEU A 520 -15.43 11.49 16.73
CA LEU A 520 -14.86 12.56 17.56
C LEU A 520 -13.33 12.50 17.70
N LEU A 521 -12.68 11.38 17.35
CA LEU A 521 -11.21 11.29 17.34
C LEU A 521 -10.56 12.03 16.16
N PHE A 522 -11.33 12.33 15.10
CA PHE A 522 -10.83 12.96 13.88
C PHE A 522 -11.42 14.35 13.59
N ASN A 523 -12.57 14.69 14.16
CA ASN A 523 -13.21 15.99 13.93
C ASN A 523 -14.20 16.32 15.07
N ASP A 524 -14.26 17.58 15.49
CA ASP A 524 -15.21 18.09 16.49
C ASP A 524 -16.52 18.62 15.86
N ASP A 525 -16.56 18.83 14.55
CA ASP A 525 -17.73 19.32 13.82
C ASP A 525 -18.94 18.38 13.98
N PRO A 526 -20.07 18.84 14.57
CA PRO A 526 -21.23 18.00 14.81
C PRO A 526 -21.89 17.40 13.55
N GLU A 527 -21.76 18.02 12.39
CA GLU A 527 -22.26 17.48 11.11
C GLU A 527 -21.37 16.33 10.63
N VAL A 528 -20.05 16.54 10.60
CA VAL A 528 -19.06 15.50 10.22
C VAL A 528 -19.14 14.32 11.19
N VAL A 529 -19.15 14.58 12.49
CA VAL A 529 -19.28 13.55 13.55
C VAL A 529 -20.54 12.72 13.36
N LYS A 530 -21.68 13.37 13.06
CA LYS A 530 -22.96 12.72 12.82
C LYS A 530 -22.93 11.84 11.56
N LEU A 531 -22.35 12.31 10.47
CA LEU A 531 -22.31 11.59 9.18
C LEU A 531 -21.30 10.43 9.21
N VAL A 532 -20.13 10.60 9.84
CA VAL A 532 -19.17 9.51 10.11
C VAL A 532 -19.84 8.45 10.99
N ALA A 533 -20.46 8.84 12.11
CA ALA A 533 -21.10 7.90 13.04
C ALA A 533 -22.37 7.23 12.48
N SER A 534 -22.95 7.73 11.39
CA SER A 534 -24.09 7.13 10.70
C SER A 534 -23.66 6.19 9.56
N ILE A 535 -22.52 6.44 8.89
CA ILE A 535 -21.98 5.58 7.82
C ILE A 535 -21.09 4.45 8.38
N LEU A 536 -20.45 4.63 9.54
CA LEU A 536 -19.58 3.61 10.17
C LEU A 536 -20.17 2.18 10.28
N PRO A 537 -21.48 1.95 10.52
CA PRO A 537 -22.06 0.61 10.47
C PRO A 537 -21.97 -0.08 9.10
N LEU A 538 -21.99 0.70 8.01
CA LEU A 538 -21.76 0.19 6.65
C LEU A 538 -20.26 -0.09 6.42
N VAL A 539 -19.37 0.75 6.94
CA VAL A 539 -17.91 0.48 6.90
C VAL A 539 -17.55 -0.76 7.72
N ALA A 540 -18.25 -1.02 8.83
CA ALA A 540 -18.12 -2.25 9.60
C ALA A 540 -18.53 -3.49 8.78
N LEU A 541 -19.58 -3.41 7.96
CA LEU A 541 -19.97 -4.49 7.05
C LEU A 541 -18.95 -4.67 5.90
N PHE A 542 -18.57 -3.57 5.26
CA PHE A 542 -17.52 -3.48 4.24
C PHE A 542 -16.24 -4.22 4.69
N GLN A 543 -15.78 -3.96 5.93
CA GLN A 543 -14.52 -4.49 6.44
C GLN A 543 -14.47 -6.04 6.48
N VAL A 544 -15.60 -6.72 6.68
CA VAL A 544 -15.68 -8.19 6.67
C VAL A 544 -15.37 -8.75 5.30
N PHE A 545 -15.93 -8.16 4.25
CA PHE A 545 -15.69 -8.59 2.88
C PHE A 545 -14.31 -8.15 2.39
N ASP A 546 -13.88 -6.95 2.78
CA ASP A 546 -12.56 -6.37 2.52
C ASP A 546 -11.41 -7.27 3.02
N GLY A 547 -11.43 -7.59 4.31
CA GLY A 547 -10.39 -8.42 4.93
C GLY A 547 -10.38 -9.86 4.40
N THR A 548 -11.55 -10.39 4.04
CA THR A 548 -11.66 -11.70 3.38
C THR A 548 -11.10 -11.65 1.96
N SER A 549 -11.45 -10.61 1.18
CA SER A 549 -10.97 -10.39 -0.19
C SER A 549 -9.44 -10.20 -0.24
N ALA A 550 -8.86 -9.49 0.74
CA ALA A 550 -7.41 -9.36 0.88
C ALA A 550 -6.73 -10.74 1.02
N VAL A 551 -7.23 -11.59 1.92
CA VAL A 551 -6.66 -12.92 2.18
C VAL A 551 -6.83 -13.86 0.99
N THR A 552 -8.02 -13.93 0.38
CA THR A 552 -8.25 -14.75 -0.83
C THR A 552 -7.44 -14.25 -2.02
N SER A 553 -7.27 -12.94 -2.16
CA SER A 553 -6.33 -12.31 -3.11
C SER A 553 -4.90 -12.83 -2.89
N GLY A 554 -4.45 -12.95 -1.63
CA GLY A 554 -3.19 -13.60 -1.26
C GLY A 554 -3.11 -15.08 -1.66
N ILE A 555 -4.20 -15.84 -1.52
CA ILE A 555 -4.30 -17.26 -1.94
C ILE A 555 -4.25 -17.38 -3.48
N LEU A 556 -4.91 -16.48 -4.22
CA LEU A 556 -4.84 -16.41 -5.68
C LEU A 556 -3.42 -16.07 -6.15
N ARG A 557 -2.71 -15.16 -5.46
CA ARG A 557 -1.29 -14.86 -5.73
C ARG A 557 -0.39 -16.08 -5.51
N ALA A 558 -0.56 -16.84 -4.42
CA ALA A 558 0.26 -18.05 -4.18
C ALA A 558 0.16 -19.09 -5.30
N ARG A 559 -1.04 -19.24 -5.88
CA ARG A 559 -1.32 -20.17 -6.98
C ARG A 559 -0.85 -19.66 -8.35
N GLY A 560 -0.61 -18.36 -8.48
CA GLY A 560 -0.35 -17.67 -9.76
C GLY A 560 -1.62 -17.32 -10.54
N LYS A 561 -2.79 -17.30 -9.90
CA LYS A 561 -4.09 -16.97 -10.52
C LYS A 561 -4.42 -15.48 -10.48
N GLN A 562 -3.41 -14.63 -10.62
CA GLN A 562 -3.54 -13.17 -10.56
C GLN A 562 -4.49 -12.64 -11.65
N PHE A 563 -4.51 -13.25 -12.84
CA PHE A 563 -5.43 -12.85 -13.91
C PHE A 563 -6.92 -13.06 -13.53
N THR A 564 -7.21 -14.13 -12.79
CA THR A 564 -8.56 -14.34 -12.22
C THR A 564 -8.89 -13.28 -11.17
N GLY A 565 -7.90 -12.89 -10.35
CA GLY A 565 -8.07 -11.80 -9.38
C GLY A 565 -8.29 -10.44 -10.02
N ALA A 566 -7.54 -10.12 -11.08
CA ALA A 566 -7.72 -8.92 -11.89
C ALA A 566 -9.11 -8.85 -12.53
N LEU A 567 -9.57 -9.95 -13.14
CA LEU A 567 -10.90 -10.02 -13.73
C LEU A 567 -12.02 -9.80 -12.69
N LEU A 568 -11.87 -10.37 -11.49
CA LEU A 568 -12.80 -10.15 -10.38
C LEU A 568 -12.80 -8.69 -9.90
N ASN A 569 -11.63 -8.11 -9.62
CA ASN A 569 -11.54 -6.72 -9.15
C ASN A 569 -12.08 -5.75 -10.23
N LEU A 570 -11.75 -5.96 -11.50
CA LEU A 570 -12.25 -5.12 -12.59
C LEU A 570 -13.77 -5.23 -12.77
N SER A 571 -14.37 -6.42 -12.74
CA SER A 571 -15.83 -6.56 -12.84
C SER A 571 -16.54 -6.01 -11.59
N ALA A 572 -16.02 -6.29 -10.40
CA ALA A 572 -16.60 -5.85 -9.14
C ALA A 572 -16.63 -4.33 -8.98
N TYR A 573 -15.50 -3.65 -9.22
CA TYR A 573 -15.41 -2.20 -9.07
C TYR A 573 -15.99 -1.46 -10.28
N TYR A 574 -15.53 -1.76 -11.51
CA TYR A 574 -15.81 -0.90 -12.67
C TYR A 574 -17.09 -1.23 -13.41
N VAL A 575 -17.56 -2.48 -13.38
CA VAL A 575 -18.80 -2.89 -14.06
C VAL A 575 -20.00 -2.84 -13.11
N VAL A 576 -19.81 -3.14 -11.82
CA VAL A 576 -20.90 -3.20 -10.83
C VAL A 576 -20.87 -2.01 -9.87
N GLY A 577 -19.93 -1.97 -8.92
CA GLY A 577 -20.08 -1.15 -7.72
C GLY A 577 -19.83 0.35 -7.89
N ILE A 578 -18.91 0.79 -8.75
CA ILE A 578 -18.73 2.22 -9.06
C ILE A 578 -19.96 2.75 -9.83
N PRO A 579 -20.42 2.14 -10.96
CA PRO A 579 -21.64 2.59 -11.62
C PRO A 579 -22.87 2.60 -10.70
N PHE A 580 -23.06 1.54 -9.90
CA PHE A 580 -24.15 1.45 -8.94
C PHE A 580 -24.05 2.50 -7.83
N GLY A 581 -22.87 2.69 -7.25
CA GLY A 581 -22.62 3.68 -6.20
C GLY A 581 -22.84 5.11 -6.69
N MET A 582 -22.34 5.45 -7.88
CA MET A 582 -22.57 6.75 -8.52
C MET A 582 -24.07 7.00 -8.76
N TRP A 583 -24.81 6.00 -9.24
CA TRP A 583 -26.26 6.09 -9.43
C TRP A 583 -27.01 6.29 -8.10
N LEU A 584 -26.68 5.52 -7.07
CA LEU A 584 -27.24 5.69 -5.71
C LEU A 584 -26.96 7.11 -5.16
N THR A 585 -25.74 7.61 -5.36
CA THR A 585 -25.29 8.93 -4.88
C THR A 585 -26.02 10.08 -5.56
N PHE A 586 -26.04 10.11 -6.90
CA PHE A 586 -26.48 11.28 -7.67
C PHE A 586 -27.90 11.16 -8.25
N SER A 587 -28.45 9.95 -8.44
CA SER A 587 -29.82 9.75 -8.95
C SER A 587 -30.84 9.43 -7.86
N TRP A 588 -30.42 8.78 -6.76
CA TRP A 588 -31.25 8.58 -5.56
C TRP A 588 -30.90 9.52 -4.40
N ASN A 589 -29.98 10.46 -4.59
CA ASN A 589 -29.59 11.48 -3.60
C ASN A 589 -29.15 10.90 -2.24
N LEU A 590 -28.61 9.67 -2.21
CA LEU A 590 -28.07 9.08 -0.99
C LEU A 590 -26.70 9.67 -0.60
N GLY A 591 -26.13 10.55 -1.43
CA GLY A 591 -24.85 11.20 -1.16
C GLY A 591 -23.75 10.17 -0.90
N LEU A 592 -22.99 10.37 0.18
CA LEU A 592 -21.86 9.51 0.54
C LEU A 592 -22.26 8.06 0.87
N TYR A 593 -23.50 7.80 1.32
CA TYR A 593 -23.99 6.43 1.48
C TYR A 593 -24.03 5.68 0.15
N GLY A 594 -24.38 6.33 -0.95
CA GLY A 594 -24.42 5.69 -2.28
C GLY A 594 -23.05 5.13 -2.67
N LEU A 595 -22.00 5.94 -2.51
CA LEU A 595 -20.62 5.56 -2.80
C LEU A 595 -20.18 4.36 -1.93
N TRP A 596 -20.44 4.40 -0.62
CA TRP A 596 -20.08 3.30 0.29
C TRP A 596 -20.91 2.03 0.08
N ILE A 597 -22.18 2.14 -0.35
CA ILE A 597 -22.97 0.98 -0.74
C ILE A 597 -22.37 0.35 -2.02
N GLY A 598 -22.04 1.17 -3.02
CA GLY A 598 -21.37 0.71 -4.25
C GLY A 598 -20.07 -0.04 -3.98
N LEU A 599 -19.18 0.56 -3.18
CA LEU A 599 -17.94 -0.06 -2.69
C LEU A 599 -18.18 -1.38 -1.93
N THR A 600 -19.20 -1.42 -1.06
CA THR A 600 -19.55 -2.63 -0.31
C THR A 600 -20.04 -3.74 -1.26
N VAL A 601 -20.83 -3.41 -2.28
CA VAL A 601 -21.30 -4.38 -3.29
C VAL A 601 -20.12 -4.94 -4.12
N SER A 602 -19.14 -4.12 -4.50
CA SER A 602 -17.90 -4.60 -5.13
C SER A 602 -17.19 -5.65 -4.26
N LEU A 603 -17.00 -5.36 -2.97
CA LEU A 603 -16.31 -6.28 -2.08
C LEU A 603 -17.11 -7.53 -1.74
N VAL A 604 -18.42 -7.44 -1.59
CA VAL A 604 -19.28 -8.63 -1.45
C VAL A 604 -19.09 -9.56 -2.65
N TYR A 605 -19.10 -9.01 -3.87
CA TYR A 605 -18.83 -9.76 -5.10
C TYR A 605 -17.42 -10.38 -5.07
N CYS A 606 -16.36 -9.56 -4.90
CA CYS A 606 -14.97 -10.06 -4.91
C CYS A 606 -14.73 -11.12 -3.84
N SER A 607 -15.15 -10.86 -2.61
CA SER A 607 -14.99 -11.76 -1.47
C SER A 607 -15.70 -13.10 -1.68
N VAL A 608 -16.98 -13.10 -2.11
CA VAL A 608 -17.73 -14.34 -2.33
C VAL A 608 -17.12 -15.16 -3.47
N PHE A 609 -16.86 -14.56 -4.64
CA PHE A 609 -16.31 -15.31 -5.78
C PHE A 609 -14.87 -15.78 -5.54
N SER A 610 -14.01 -14.96 -4.94
CA SER A 610 -12.63 -15.35 -4.61
C SER A 610 -12.59 -16.43 -3.52
N THR A 611 -13.47 -16.38 -2.51
CA THR A 611 -13.59 -17.43 -1.49
C THR A 611 -14.05 -18.75 -2.10
N LEU A 612 -15.05 -18.73 -2.99
CA LEU A 612 -15.49 -19.93 -3.72
C LEU A 612 -14.35 -20.53 -4.58
N ILE A 613 -13.52 -19.69 -5.21
CA ILE A 613 -12.35 -20.10 -6.01
C ILE A 613 -11.19 -20.59 -5.12
N ALA A 614 -11.08 -20.10 -3.89
CA ALA A 614 -10.08 -20.55 -2.91
C ALA A 614 -10.47 -21.91 -2.29
N VAL A 615 -11.71 -22.05 -1.80
CA VAL A 615 -12.19 -23.28 -1.15
C VAL A 615 -12.33 -24.44 -2.14
N ARG A 616 -12.77 -24.20 -3.39
CA ARG A 616 -12.82 -25.22 -4.46
C ARG A 616 -11.47 -25.44 -5.16
N THR A 617 -10.37 -25.37 -4.41
CA THR A 617 -9.03 -25.64 -4.94
C THR A 617 -8.68 -27.12 -4.87
N ASP A 618 -8.52 -27.73 -6.03
CA ASP A 618 -7.72 -28.93 -6.24
C ASP A 618 -6.24 -28.58 -6.01
N TRP A 619 -5.73 -28.89 -4.82
CA TRP A 619 -4.40 -28.49 -4.36
C TRP A 619 -3.28 -29.30 -5.01
N ASP A 620 -3.50 -30.60 -5.21
CA ASP A 620 -2.58 -31.52 -5.87
C ASP A 620 -2.30 -31.06 -7.32
N ARG A 621 -3.33 -30.56 -8.02
CA ARG A 621 -3.16 -29.95 -9.35
C ARG A 621 -2.50 -28.58 -9.34
N GLU A 622 -2.53 -27.82 -8.25
CA GLU A 622 -1.68 -26.61 -8.14
C GLU A 622 -0.21 -27.00 -7.87
N VAL A 623 0.07 -28.04 -7.07
CA VAL A 623 1.42 -28.60 -6.87
C VAL A 623 2.03 -29.07 -8.19
N MET A 624 1.30 -29.86 -8.99
CA MET A 624 1.80 -30.32 -10.30
C MET A 624 2.26 -29.16 -11.20
N LYS A 625 1.47 -28.08 -11.30
CA LYS A 625 1.83 -26.88 -12.08
C LYS A 625 3.03 -26.12 -11.51
N VAL A 626 3.25 -26.17 -10.20
CA VAL A 626 4.45 -25.58 -9.59
C VAL A 626 5.68 -26.40 -9.97
N MET A 627 5.58 -27.73 -9.90
CA MET A 627 6.68 -28.62 -10.28
C MET A 627 7.00 -28.57 -11.77
N GLU A 628 6.02 -28.38 -12.66
CA GLU A 628 6.26 -28.09 -14.08
C GLU A 628 7.03 -26.76 -14.29
N ARG A 629 6.70 -25.71 -13.53
CA ARG A 629 7.39 -24.41 -13.58
C ARG A 629 8.83 -24.50 -13.07
N VAL A 630 9.09 -25.26 -12.01
CA VAL A 630 10.46 -25.52 -11.53
C VAL A 630 11.24 -26.36 -12.54
N LYS A 631 10.66 -27.48 -13.03
CA LYS A 631 11.33 -28.41 -13.97
C LYS A 631 11.66 -27.75 -15.32
N SER A 632 10.83 -26.84 -15.82
CA SER A 632 11.13 -26.06 -17.03
C SER A 632 12.28 -25.06 -16.83
N GLY A 633 12.33 -24.39 -15.68
CA GLY A 633 13.50 -23.58 -15.29
C GLY A 633 14.80 -24.38 -15.22
N HIS A 634 14.75 -25.59 -14.65
CA HIS A 634 15.90 -26.49 -14.58
C HIS A 634 16.34 -27.01 -15.96
N LYS A 635 15.41 -27.34 -16.87
CA LYS A 635 15.76 -27.74 -18.24
C LYS A 635 16.49 -26.63 -19.01
N ALA A 636 16.10 -25.37 -18.83
CA ALA A 636 16.84 -24.23 -19.40
C ALA A 636 18.26 -24.12 -18.81
N ARG A 637 18.43 -24.31 -17.49
CA ARG A 637 19.74 -24.31 -16.81
C ARG A 637 20.72 -25.33 -17.41
N VAL A 638 20.24 -26.52 -17.80
CA VAL A 638 21.04 -27.61 -18.37
C VAL A 638 21.29 -27.42 -19.87
N SER A 639 20.28 -27.05 -20.66
CA SER A 639 20.44 -26.85 -22.10
C SER A 639 21.43 -25.73 -22.43
N GLU A 640 21.44 -24.66 -21.62
CA GLU A 640 22.40 -23.54 -21.73
C GLU A 640 23.77 -23.83 -21.10
N SER A 641 24.02 -25.02 -20.54
CA SER A 641 25.37 -25.43 -20.06
C SER A 641 26.08 -26.41 -21.00
N HIS A 642 25.47 -26.71 -22.14
CA HIS A 642 26.06 -27.45 -23.26
C HIS A 642 26.32 -26.55 -24.49
N HIS A 643 26.32 -25.23 -24.28
CA HIS A 643 26.65 -24.16 -25.23
C HIS A 643 27.55 -23.14 -24.53
#